data_AF-A0A158QM89-F1
#
_entry.id   AF-A0A158QM89-F1
#
_cell.length_a   1.000
_cell.length_b   1.000
_cell.length_c   1.000
_cell.angle_alpha   90.00
_cell.angle_beta   90.00
_cell.angle_gamma   90.00
#
_symmetry.space_group_name_H-M   'P 1'
#
loop_
_entity.id
_entity.type
_entity.pdbx_description
1 polymer ?
#
loop_
_entity_poly.entity_id
_entity_poly.type
_entity_poly.pdbx_seq_one_letter_code
_entity_poly.pdbx_strand_id
1 'polypeptide(L)'
;MWAILTQPYAGAAIFISIQDKPGSWLNSRTRVIRTFAPFMVTSFVFMWVPWSEGSSLEGIHLIVSLFLYDAFFSALGVSWSALFADSTKEPGLRVSAMKYSQISILASVNIIAVTEKLSHSLEIFWAFQLITVAVAFIALFCFMVAGSLRPSLPYNVEKDSLLMADNDFDVPGSPALKKKEVGSMWVAMKEIFREKDFIAIIATNFIHTARSVAHMNFASTATELLIPQSILAKGSLRLSLFYGVLTLGPQILLILNERVVAKNGAYRILMMSYAVSALSGIVFFFIDSPYLVMVFMLIDSITVHSAAPLFNIVISDFIDDDAKRHSRRSGLSSLVFSLNALFVKPAQSVAPVLVVYILNNYGYSDYITSKQPSTELASAMRTVLLTTPIILGTMILSALVLVDEIRATVPCCLLSFSMVPYATASLGIGAVSWVVPRKVTQVLDNTLYRAYMRLCLFVFENISGVQLKLYGDFQQMMREPESALVLANHQSDVDWAVAVMLAERQGPHGNEAGFRVMVKHVIHFVPLFGWYIFQRGYIYVRRYGEFLSSPVLKQLAWLDSLNEKFWLLIFPEGTRFSYKRKENILASREFCHRKGIPELKNVLCPRVGGLFMALERLETLDAVYDVTIGYGQTRLPKRRGLAPNMFEFCCGGPAGRTLSIHLKRYPAKEMPKSRKELQEWTLKAYEEKDKLLDRFHGTGEFPDPVSLSEPSVSIFRTVPPTICFVAALVAPLYVPAVRKAYLYTVASFPLLILWLEIKKCA
;
A
#
# COMPACT_ATOMS: atom_id res chain seq x y z
N MET A 1 -10.51 -29.42 27.54
CA MET A 1 -11.10 -28.06 27.45
C MET A 1 -11.04 -27.50 26.03
N TRP A 2 -9.86 -27.42 25.38
CA TRP A 2 -9.71 -26.92 23.99
C TRP A 2 -10.49 -27.74 22.93
N ALA A 3 -10.57 -29.06 23.09
CA ALA A 3 -11.34 -29.94 22.20
C ALA A 3 -12.87 -29.83 22.39
N ILE A 4 -13.35 -29.37 23.55
CA ILE A 4 -14.79 -29.24 23.85
C ILE A 4 -15.34 -27.94 23.27
N LEU A 5 -14.49 -26.91 23.15
CA LEU A 5 -14.86 -25.63 22.56
C LEU A 5 -14.85 -25.67 21.03
N THR A 6 -14.05 -26.50 20.35
CA THR A 6 -13.93 -26.46 18.87
C THR A 6 -14.92 -27.36 18.11
N GLN A 7 -15.45 -28.42 18.74
CA GLN A 7 -16.37 -29.40 18.14
C GLN A 7 -17.74 -28.85 17.68
N PRO A 8 -18.40 -27.88 18.35
CA PRO A 8 -19.71 -27.37 17.94
C PRO A 8 -19.66 -26.60 16.60
N TYR A 9 -18.51 -25.98 16.30
CA TYR A 9 -18.36 -25.07 15.16
C TYR A 9 -18.22 -25.79 13.81
N ALA A 10 -17.59 -26.97 13.79
CA ALA A 10 -17.45 -27.76 12.57
C ALA A 10 -18.81 -28.36 12.13
N GLY A 11 -19.62 -28.83 13.08
CA GLY A 11 -20.96 -29.36 12.81
C GLY A 11 -21.96 -28.29 12.39
N ALA A 12 -21.93 -27.11 13.04
CA ALA A 12 -22.77 -25.97 12.68
C ALA A 12 -22.39 -25.38 11.31
N ALA A 13 -21.10 -25.23 10.98
CA ALA A 13 -20.66 -24.71 9.68
C ALA A 13 -21.08 -25.63 8.51
N ILE A 14 -21.05 -26.95 8.70
CA ILE A 14 -21.54 -27.92 7.71
C ILE A 14 -23.06 -27.86 7.61
N PHE A 15 -23.79 -27.83 8.73
CA PHE A 15 -25.25 -27.73 8.74
C PHE A 15 -25.77 -26.43 8.09
N ILE A 16 -25.04 -25.32 8.25
CA ILE A 16 -25.40 -24.02 7.68
C ILE A 16 -25.00 -23.92 6.20
N SER A 17 -23.96 -24.63 5.76
CA SER A 17 -23.63 -24.74 4.32
C SER A 17 -24.76 -25.40 3.50
N ILE A 18 -25.59 -26.23 4.13
CA ILE A 18 -26.77 -26.88 3.53
C ILE A 18 -27.90 -25.86 3.20
N GLN A 19 -27.84 -24.64 3.75
CA GLN A 19 -28.78 -23.56 3.40
C GLN A 19 -28.73 -23.19 1.91
N ASP A 20 -27.59 -23.38 1.24
CA ASP A 20 -27.44 -23.03 -0.18
C ASP A 20 -27.85 -24.18 -1.13
N LYS A 21 -28.33 -25.31 -0.59
CA LYS A 21 -28.83 -26.42 -1.40
C LYS A 21 -30.20 -26.06 -2.00
N PRO A 22 -30.38 -26.16 -3.34
CA PRO A 22 -31.69 -25.98 -3.98
C PRO A 22 -32.73 -26.94 -3.40
N GLY A 23 -33.94 -26.44 -3.11
CA GLY A 23 -35.07 -27.24 -2.61
C GLY A 23 -35.14 -27.45 -1.08
N SER A 24 -34.16 -26.97 -0.31
CA SER A 24 -34.23 -27.01 1.16
C SER A 24 -35.06 -25.86 1.73
N TRP A 25 -35.87 -26.11 2.77
CA TRP A 25 -36.56 -25.04 3.50
C TRP A 25 -35.59 -24.04 4.17
N LEU A 26 -34.34 -24.48 4.41
CA LEU A 26 -33.23 -23.70 4.96
C LEU A 26 -32.68 -22.64 3.98
N ASN A 27 -33.11 -22.66 2.71
CA ASN A 27 -32.72 -21.67 1.71
C ASN A 27 -33.31 -20.28 2.01
N SER A 28 -34.48 -20.24 2.64
CA SER A 28 -35.09 -18.97 3.07
C SER A 28 -34.42 -18.43 4.35
N ARG A 29 -33.57 -17.40 4.21
CA ARG A 29 -32.86 -16.78 5.34
C ARG A 29 -33.79 -16.28 6.44
N THR A 30 -34.89 -15.62 6.06
CA THR A 30 -35.90 -15.10 6.98
C THR A 30 -36.64 -16.21 7.72
N ARG A 31 -36.90 -17.34 7.05
CA ARG A 31 -37.47 -18.54 7.69
C ARG A 31 -36.51 -19.15 8.70
N VAL A 32 -35.22 -19.23 8.39
CA VAL A 32 -34.20 -19.70 9.34
C VAL A 32 -34.17 -18.80 10.57
N ILE A 33 -34.15 -17.48 10.38
CA ILE A 33 -34.18 -16.51 11.49
C ILE A 33 -35.42 -16.73 12.37
N ARG A 34 -36.61 -16.85 11.76
CA ARG A 34 -37.88 -17.07 12.49
C ARG A 34 -37.89 -18.38 13.27
N THR A 35 -37.39 -19.47 12.67
CA THR A 35 -37.40 -20.79 13.30
C THR A 35 -36.39 -20.91 14.44
N PHE A 36 -35.20 -20.32 14.30
CA PHE A 36 -34.14 -20.43 15.31
C PHE A 36 -34.19 -19.36 16.40
N ALA A 37 -34.95 -18.28 16.21
CA ALA A 37 -35.07 -17.20 17.19
C ALA A 37 -35.58 -17.63 18.58
N PRO A 38 -36.65 -18.46 18.72
CA PRO A 38 -37.07 -18.94 20.03
C PRO A 38 -35.97 -19.72 20.75
N PHE A 39 -35.25 -20.59 20.04
CA PHE A 39 -34.17 -21.39 20.62
C PHE A 39 -32.99 -20.53 21.09
N MET A 40 -32.61 -19.50 20.31
CA MET A 40 -31.59 -18.54 20.71
C MET A 40 -31.97 -17.84 22.02
N VAL A 41 -33.19 -17.29 22.09
CA VAL A 41 -33.65 -16.52 23.25
C VAL A 41 -33.82 -17.42 24.47
N THR A 42 -34.36 -18.62 24.31
CA THR A 42 -34.46 -19.61 25.39
C THR A 42 -33.08 -20.02 25.88
N SER A 43 -32.10 -20.25 25.00
CA SER A 43 -30.73 -20.58 25.41
C SER A 43 -30.04 -19.45 26.18
N PHE A 44 -30.34 -18.19 25.86
CA PHE A 44 -29.84 -17.03 26.61
C PHE A 44 -30.40 -16.99 28.03
N VAL A 45 -31.73 -17.11 28.19
CA VAL A 45 -32.37 -17.10 29.52
C VAL A 45 -31.93 -18.30 30.35
N PHE A 46 -31.81 -19.46 29.72
CA PHE A 46 -31.40 -20.71 30.34
C PHE A 46 -30.03 -20.62 31.04
N MET A 47 -29.11 -19.81 30.52
CA MET A 47 -27.79 -19.57 31.13
C MET A 47 -27.90 -18.93 32.53
N TRP A 48 -28.95 -18.15 32.77
CA TRP A 48 -29.13 -17.36 33.99
C TRP A 48 -30.10 -17.99 34.98
N VAL A 49 -30.55 -19.23 34.75
CA VAL A 49 -31.42 -19.99 35.65
C VAL A 49 -30.60 -21.12 36.29
N PRO A 50 -30.08 -20.94 37.52
CA PRO A 50 -29.20 -21.92 38.14
C PRO A 50 -29.93 -23.23 38.46
N TRP A 51 -29.29 -24.36 38.20
CA TRP A 51 -29.84 -25.70 38.46
C TRP A 51 -29.61 -26.19 39.90
N SER A 52 -28.48 -25.82 40.49
CA SER A 52 -28.08 -26.16 41.85
C SER A 52 -26.91 -25.27 42.27
N GLU A 53 -26.75 -25.01 43.56
CA GLU A 53 -25.59 -24.29 44.09
C GLU A 53 -24.48 -25.28 44.54
N GLY A 54 -23.24 -25.09 44.08
CA GLY A 54 -22.06 -25.77 44.63
C GLY A 54 -21.90 -27.25 44.30
N SER A 55 -22.56 -27.76 43.25
CA SER A 55 -22.50 -29.16 42.84
C SER A 55 -21.92 -29.35 41.43
N SER A 56 -21.50 -30.57 41.08
CA SER A 56 -21.04 -30.90 39.72
C SER A 56 -22.10 -30.64 38.63
N LEU A 57 -23.37 -30.48 39.00
CA LEU A 57 -24.46 -30.12 38.09
C LEU A 57 -24.34 -28.67 37.59
N GLU A 58 -23.69 -27.78 38.34
CA GLU A 58 -23.41 -26.40 37.92
C GLU A 58 -22.44 -26.37 36.73
N GLY A 59 -21.40 -27.20 36.77
CA GLY A 59 -20.47 -27.36 35.66
C GLY A 59 -21.16 -27.92 34.40
N ILE A 60 -22.06 -28.88 34.56
CA ILE A 60 -22.85 -29.45 33.46
C ILE A 60 -23.81 -28.39 32.89
N HIS A 61 -24.52 -27.65 33.74
CA HIS A 61 -25.41 -26.56 33.35
C HIS A 61 -24.66 -25.50 32.54
N LEU A 62 -23.47 -25.09 32.99
CA LEU A 62 -22.64 -24.11 32.27
C LEU A 62 -22.21 -24.61 30.89
N ILE A 63 -21.74 -25.86 30.80
CA ILE A 63 -21.30 -26.45 29.52
C ILE A 63 -22.47 -26.54 28.53
N VAL A 64 -23.63 -27.02 28.99
CA VAL A 64 -24.84 -27.15 28.15
C VAL A 64 -25.34 -25.78 27.71
N SER A 65 -25.38 -24.81 28.63
CA SER A 65 -25.82 -23.42 28.34
C SER A 65 -24.94 -22.76 27.29
N LEU A 66 -23.62 -22.83 27.45
CA LEU A 66 -22.65 -22.25 26.51
C LEU A 66 -22.75 -22.91 25.13
N PHE A 67 -22.89 -24.25 25.09
CA PHE A 67 -23.05 -24.98 23.84
C PHE A 67 -24.31 -24.56 23.09
N LEU A 68 -25.47 -24.54 23.76
CA LEU A 68 -26.74 -24.17 23.14
C LEU A 68 -26.73 -22.72 22.66
N TYR A 69 -26.27 -21.80 23.50
CA TYR A 69 -26.21 -20.38 23.15
C TYR A 69 -25.31 -20.14 21.93
N ASP A 70 -24.10 -20.68 21.93
CA ASP A 70 -23.17 -20.46 20.82
C ASP A 70 -23.64 -21.14 19.52
N ALA A 71 -24.24 -22.33 19.59
CA ALA A 71 -24.79 -22.99 18.41
C ALA A 71 -25.89 -22.16 17.72
N PHE A 72 -26.88 -21.67 18.49
CA PHE A 72 -27.97 -20.88 17.93
C PHE A 72 -27.54 -19.46 17.55
N PHE A 73 -26.64 -18.85 18.32
CA PHE A 73 -26.04 -17.56 17.98
C PHE A 73 -25.28 -17.63 16.64
N SER A 74 -24.51 -18.71 16.42
CA SER A 74 -23.80 -18.96 15.17
C SER A 74 -24.75 -19.13 13.99
N ALA A 75 -25.80 -19.95 14.16
CA ALA A 75 -26.78 -20.22 13.11
C ALA A 75 -27.53 -18.96 12.65
N LEU A 76 -27.97 -18.13 13.61
CA LEU A 76 -28.62 -16.86 13.32
C LEU A 76 -27.63 -15.83 12.74
N GLY A 77 -26.41 -15.77 13.26
CA GLY A 77 -25.37 -14.85 12.79
C GLY A 77 -25.02 -15.06 11.32
N VAL A 78 -24.82 -16.30 10.88
CA VAL A 78 -24.55 -16.58 9.46
C VAL A 78 -25.77 -16.26 8.60
N SER A 79 -26.98 -16.59 9.06
CA SER A 79 -28.21 -16.32 8.32
C SER A 79 -28.45 -14.80 8.15
N TRP A 80 -28.10 -14.01 9.16
CA TRP A 80 -28.10 -12.54 9.10
C TRP A 80 -27.06 -12.00 8.11
N SER A 81 -25.82 -12.49 8.16
CA SER A 81 -24.77 -12.06 7.22
C SER A 81 -25.09 -12.44 5.78
N ALA A 82 -25.67 -13.62 5.56
CA ALA A 82 -26.14 -14.05 4.25
C ALA A 82 -27.30 -13.17 3.76
N LEU A 83 -28.29 -12.90 4.63
CA LEU A 83 -29.38 -11.98 4.32
C LEU A 83 -28.88 -10.57 3.98
N PHE A 84 -27.87 -10.07 4.69
CA PHE A 84 -27.21 -8.81 4.40
C PHE A 84 -26.62 -8.81 2.97
N ALA A 85 -25.82 -9.82 2.61
CA ALA A 85 -25.20 -9.90 1.28
C ALA A 85 -26.22 -10.08 0.14
N ASP A 86 -27.31 -10.80 0.40
CA ASP A 86 -28.35 -11.10 -0.58
C ASP A 86 -29.28 -9.90 -0.81
N SER A 87 -29.59 -9.14 0.24
CA SER A 87 -30.48 -7.96 0.19
C SER A 87 -29.77 -6.66 -0.22
N THR A 88 -28.43 -6.60 -0.14
CA THR A 88 -27.65 -5.40 -0.44
C THR A 88 -26.70 -5.64 -1.61
N LYS A 89 -27.21 -5.62 -2.85
CA LYS A 89 -26.37 -5.80 -4.06
C LYS A 89 -25.67 -4.53 -4.53
N GLU A 90 -26.23 -3.37 -4.21
CA GLU A 90 -25.64 -2.09 -4.56
C GLU A 90 -24.61 -1.64 -3.51
N PRO A 91 -23.42 -1.14 -3.91
CA PRO A 91 -22.40 -0.69 -2.97
C PRO A 91 -22.88 0.40 -2.00
N GLY A 92 -23.71 1.35 -2.46
CA GLY A 92 -24.28 2.40 -1.59
C GLY A 92 -25.27 1.85 -0.56
N LEU A 93 -26.06 0.84 -0.95
CA LEU A 93 -27.02 0.18 -0.07
C LEU A 93 -26.31 -0.67 0.99
N ARG A 94 -25.20 -1.34 0.65
CA ARG A 94 -24.33 -2.07 1.59
C ARG A 94 -23.85 -1.18 2.74
N VAL A 95 -23.31 -0.02 2.37
CA VAL A 95 -22.80 0.95 3.34
C VAL A 95 -23.93 1.50 4.22
N SER A 96 -25.09 1.78 3.63
CA SER A 96 -26.26 2.27 4.36
C SER A 96 -26.80 1.22 5.34
N ALA A 97 -26.89 -0.04 4.92
CA ALA A 97 -27.31 -1.14 5.79
C ALA A 97 -26.32 -1.36 6.94
N MET A 98 -25.02 -1.28 6.68
CA MET A 98 -23.99 -1.30 7.72
C MET A 98 -24.20 -0.16 8.73
N LYS A 99 -24.47 1.08 8.28
CA LYS A 99 -24.77 2.22 9.16
C LYS A 99 -25.93 1.93 10.10
N TYR A 100 -27.06 1.44 9.59
CA TYR A 100 -28.22 1.13 10.43
C TYR A 100 -27.94 -0.01 11.42
N SER A 101 -27.12 -0.98 11.03
CA SER A 101 -26.61 -2.00 11.95
C SER A 101 -25.79 -1.38 13.09
N GLN A 102 -24.91 -0.41 12.79
CA GLN A 102 -24.13 0.28 13.84
C GLN A 102 -24.99 1.14 14.76
N ILE A 103 -26.01 1.83 14.23
CA ILE A 103 -26.98 2.59 15.04
C ILE A 103 -27.71 1.67 16.01
N SER A 104 -28.11 0.47 15.55
CA SER A 104 -28.78 -0.52 16.40
C SER A 104 -27.88 -1.02 17.51
N ILE A 105 -26.59 -1.28 17.21
CA ILE A 105 -25.60 -1.67 18.23
C ILE A 105 -25.41 -0.56 19.26
N LEU A 106 -25.23 0.68 18.81
CA LEU A 106 -25.07 1.86 19.66
C LEU A 106 -26.28 2.08 20.59
N ALA A 107 -27.50 1.85 20.10
CA ALA A 107 -28.69 1.88 20.94
C ALA A 107 -28.68 0.76 21.98
N SER A 108 -28.34 -0.46 21.57
CA SER A 108 -28.40 -1.65 22.42
C SER A 108 -27.37 -1.65 23.56
N VAL A 109 -26.16 -1.11 23.36
CA VAL A 109 -25.06 -1.21 24.35
C VAL A 109 -25.37 -0.55 25.70
N ASN A 110 -26.30 0.41 25.73
CA ASN A 110 -26.74 1.09 26.96
C ASN A 110 -27.40 0.14 27.96
N ILE A 111 -27.86 -1.04 27.51
CA ILE A 111 -28.44 -2.05 28.39
C ILE A 111 -27.46 -2.51 29.46
N ILE A 112 -26.14 -2.49 29.19
CA ILE A 112 -25.11 -2.88 30.16
C ILE A 112 -25.13 -1.94 31.37
N ALA A 113 -25.15 -0.62 31.12
CA ALA A 113 -25.19 0.38 32.19
C ALA A 113 -26.50 0.36 32.97
N VAL A 114 -27.62 0.09 32.30
CA VAL A 114 -28.94 -0.10 32.94
C VAL A 114 -28.91 -1.33 33.84
N THR A 115 -28.41 -2.46 33.36
CA THR A 115 -28.29 -3.70 34.12
C THR A 115 -27.38 -3.53 35.33
N GLU A 116 -26.21 -2.92 35.17
CA GLU A 116 -25.27 -2.65 36.27
C GLU A 116 -25.94 -1.85 37.40
N LYS A 117 -26.66 -0.78 37.04
CA LYS A 117 -27.31 0.10 38.01
C LYS A 117 -28.51 -0.55 38.69
N LEU A 118 -29.37 -1.25 37.94
CA LEU A 118 -30.61 -1.85 38.47
C LEU A 118 -30.35 -3.14 39.25
N SER A 119 -29.31 -3.89 38.91
CA SER A 119 -28.92 -5.11 39.64
C SER A 119 -28.01 -4.85 40.83
N HIS A 120 -27.60 -3.59 41.06
CA HIS A 120 -26.56 -3.23 42.03
C HIS A 120 -25.30 -4.09 41.85
N SER A 121 -24.70 -4.05 40.64
CA SER A 121 -23.51 -4.83 40.32
C SER A 121 -23.67 -6.33 40.64
N LEU A 122 -24.83 -6.90 40.27
CA LEU A 122 -25.24 -8.29 40.51
C LEU A 122 -25.53 -8.69 41.96
N GLU A 123 -25.53 -7.77 42.92
CA GLU A 123 -25.98 -8.05 44.30
C GLU A 123 -27.46 -8.48 44.34
N ILE A 124 -28.29 -7.90 43.47
CA ILE A 124 -29.70 -8.23 43.33
C ILE A 124 -29.90 -9.13 42.11
N PHE A 125 -29.60 -10.42 42.28
CA PHE A 125 -29.60 -11.38 41.17
C PHE A 125 -30.99 -11.56 40.51
N TRP A 126 -32.08 -11.50 41.27
CA TRP A 126 -33.43 -11.62 40.70
C TRP A 126 -33.77 -10.43 39.78
N ALA A 127 -33.27 -9.22 40.07
CA ALA A 127 -33.45 -8.06 39.23
C ALA A 127 -32.67 -8.21 37.92
N PHE A 128 -31.45 -8.76 38.00
CA PHE A 128 -30.67 -9.14 36.82
C PHE A 128 -31.41 -10.18 35.95
N GLN A 129 -31.97 -11.24 36.56
CA GLN A 129 -32.75 -12.27 35.84
C GLN A 129 -34.01 -11.69 35.16
N LEU A 130 -34.73 -10.77 35.81
CA LEU A 130 -35.88 -10.11 35.18
C LEU A 130 -35.45 -9.26 33.97
N ILE A 131 -34.31 -8.57 34.06
CA ILE A 131 -33.77 -7.78 32.94
C ILE A 131 -33.37 -8.70 31.78
N THR A 132 -32.71 -9.84 32.04
CA THR A 132 -32.34 -10.78 30.96
C THR A 132 -33.56 -11.39 30.29
N VAL A 133 -34.63 -11.69 31.04
CA VAL A 133 -35.92 -12.13 30.48
C VAL A 133 -36.59 -11.03 29.64
N ALA A 134 -36.58 -9.77 30.10
CA ALA A 134 -37.11 -8.65 29.33
C ALA A 134 -36.34 -8.43 28.02
N VAL A 135 -35.01 -8.48 28.06
CA VAL A 135 -34.14 -8.40 26.87
C VAL A 135 -34.42 -9.57 25.92
N ALA A 136 -34.64 -10.77 26.45
CA ALA A 136 -35.03 -11.95 25.69
C ALA A 136 -36.34 -11.72 24.91
N PHE A 137 -37.38 -11.17 25.55
CA PHE A 137 -38.64 -10.85 24.87
C PHE A 137 -38.48 -9.79 23.77
N ILE A 138 -37.70 -8.74 24.01
CA ILE A 138 -37.39 -7.72 23.01
C ILE A 138 -36.66 -8.34 21.82
N ALA A 139 -35.63 -9.16 22.08
CA ALA A 139 -34.87 -9.84 21.04
C ALA A 139 -35.76 -10.78 20.22
N LEU A 140 -36.64 -11.55 20.88
CA LEU A 140 -37.59 -12.44 20.21
C LEU A 140 -38.53 -11.65 19.29
N PHE A 141 -39.09 -10.54 19.78
CA PHE A 141 -39.93 -9.66 18.98
C PHE A 141 -39.18 -9.14 17.74
N CYS A 142 -37.96 -8.61 17.92
CA CYS A 142 -37.13 -8.13 16.83
C CYS A 142 -36.83 -9.22 15.79
N PHE A 143 -36.46 -10.42 16.22
CA PHE A 143 -36.20 -11.54 15.30
C PHE A 143 -37.47 -12.03 14.59
N MET A 144 -38.61 -12.04 15.27
CA MET A 144 -39.89 -12.44 14.67
C MET A 144 -40.33 -11.43 13.61
N VAL A 145 -40.18 -10.13 13.88
CA VAL A 145 -40.40 -9.08 12.89
C VAL A 145 -39.44 -9.27 11.71
N ALA A 146 -38.13 -9.36 11.95
CA ALA A 146 -37.13 -9.53 10.89
C ALA A 146 -37.37 -10.80 10.05
N GLY A 147 -37.75 -11.92 10.67
CA GLY A 147 -38.08 -13.18 10.01
C GLY A 147 -39.44 -13.19 9.29
N SER A 148 -40.30 -12.22 9.59
CA SER A 148 -41.60 -12.03 8.92
C SER A 148 -41.56 -11.08 7.73
N LEU A 149 -40.52 -10.24 7.64
CA LEU A 149 -40.30 -9.37 6.49
C LEU A 149 -40.17 -10.25 5.23
N ARG A 150 -40.99 -9.94 4.22
CA ARG A 150 -40.82 -10.58 2.91
C ARG A 150 -39.41 -10.24 2.42
N PRO A 151 -38.63 -11.22 1.94
CA PRO A 151 -37.35 -10.91 1.35
C PRO A 151 -37.59 -9.92 0.21
N SER A 152 -36.99 -8.74 0.30
CA SER A 152 -36.76 -7.90 -0.87
C SER A 152 -35.65 -8.53 -1.71
N LEU A 153 -35.88 -9.76 -2.17
CA LEU A 153 -35.14 -10.37 -3.27
C LEU A 153 -35.78 -9.84 -4.55
N PRO A 154 -35.01 -9.48 -5.59
CA PRO A 154 -35.55 -9.31 -6.93
C PRO A 154 -36.06 -10.67 -7.42
N TYR A 155 -37.32 -10.95 -7.10
CA TYR A 155 -38.13 -12.07 -7.59
C TYR A 155 -38.46 -11.93 -9.09
N ASN A 156 -37.67 -11.19 -9.86
CA ASN A 156 -37.91 -10.99 -11.29
C ASN A 156 -37.29 -12.09 -12.17
N VAL A 157 -36.39 -12.93 -11.65
CA VAL A 157 -35.83 -14.01 -12.50
C VAL A 157 -36.77 -15.22 -12.59
N GLU A 158 -37.59 -15.51 -11.58
CA GLU A 158 -38.42 -16.71 -11.61
C GLU A 158 -39.74 -16.52 -12.41
N LYS A 159 -40.27 -15.30 -12.44
CA LYS A 159 -41.51 -14.99 -13.18
C LYS A 159 -41.30 -14.56 -14.62
N ASP A 160 -40.24 -13.79 -14.92
CA ASP A 160 -39.96 -13.41 -16.32
C ASP A 160 -39.43 -14.61 -17.13
N SER A 161 -38.80 -15.61 -16.52
CA SER A 161 -38.34 -16.81 -17.25
C SER A 161 -39.48 -17.72 -17.70
N LEU A 162 -40.61 -17.74 -16.98
CA LEU A 162 -41.79 -18.54 -17.33
C LEU A 162 -42.77 -17.77 -18.22
N LEU A 163 -42.76 -16.43 -18.17
CA LEU A 163 -43.59 -15.58 -19.04
C LEU A 163 -42.91 -15.19 -20.36
N MET A 164 -41.57 -15.29 -20.45
CA MET A 164 -40.81 -15.08 -21.70
C MET A 164 -40.61 -16.38 -22.48
N ALA A 165 -40.88 -17.55 -21.89
CA ALA A 165 -40.76 -18.85 -22.57
C ALA A 165 -41.81 -19.06 -23.67
N ASP A 166 -42.90 -18.28 -23.66
CA ASP A 166 -44.01 -18.42 -24.63
C ASP A 166 -44.08 -17.29 -25.68
N ASN A 167 -43.15 -16.31 -25.71
CA ASN A 167 -43.24 -15.16 -26.62
C ASN A 167 -41.92 -14.68 -27.25
N ASP A 168 -40.90 -15.53 -27.37
CA ASP A 168 -39.72 -15.17 -28.19
C ASP A 168 -39.97 -15.49 -29.67
N PHE A 169 -40.30 -14.44 -30.42
CA PHE A 169 -40.02 -14.38 -31.86
C PHE A 169 -38.50 -14.47 -32.07
N ASP A 170 -38.07 -15.43 -32.89
CA ASP A 170 -36.69 -15.64 -33.31
C ASP A 170 -36.01 -14.35 -33.81
N VAL A 171 -35.07 -13.82 -33.01
CA VAL A 171 -34.04 -12.88 -33.48
C VAL A 171 -32.68 -13.59 -33.39
N PRO A 172 -32.04 -13.93 -34.52
CA PRO A 172 -30.75 -14.61 -34.51
C PRO A 172 -29.63 -13.59 -34.28
N GLY A 173 -28.89 -13.66 -33.15
CA GLY A 173 -27.65 -12.87 -33.03
C GLY A 173 -26.98 -12.66 -31.67
N SER A 174 -27.51 -13.10 -30.53
CA SER A 174 -26.83 -12.91 -29.23
C SER A 174 -26.62 -14.22 -28.47
N PRO A 175 -25.38 -14.60 -28.08
CA PRO A 175 -25.15 -15.81 -27.30
C PRO A 175 -25.63 -15.57 -25.85
N ALA A 176 -26.82 -16.06 -25.53
CA ALA A 176 -27.29 -16.10 -24.15
C ALA A 176 -26.42 -17.09 -23.34
N LEU A 177 -25.55 -16.56 -22.47
CA LEU A 177 -24.76 -17.33 -21.50
C LEU A 177 -25.71 -18.13 -20.59
N LYS A 178 -25.86 -19.43 -20.83
CA LYS A 178 -26.58 -20.35 -19.92
C LYS A 178 -25.87 -20.38 -18.56
N LYS A 179 -26.47 -19.76 -17.54
CA LYS A 179 -25.98 -19.78 -16.15
C LYS A 179 -25.98 -21.23 -15.62
N LYS A 180 -24.86 -21.65 -15.04
CA LYS A 180 -24.63 -23.02 -14.56
C LYS A 180 -25.36 -23.25 -13.23
N GLU A 181 -26.03 -24.41 -13.10
CA GLU A 181 -26.50 -24.87 -11.79
C GLU A 181 -25.32 -25.38 -10.96
N VAL A 182 -25.34 -25.06 -9.67
CA VAL A 182 -24.30 -25.49 -8.74
C VAL A 182 -24.37 -27.01 -8.62
N GLY A 183 -23.25 -27.70 -8.89
CA GLY A 183 -23.12 -29.14 -8.72
C GLY A 183 -23.06 -29.55 -7.24
N SER A 184 -22.15 -30.45 -6.88
CA SER A 184 -21.94 -30.80 -5.46
C SER A 184 -21.39 -29.60 -4.65
N MET A 185 -21.94 -29.38 -3.44
CA MET A 185 -21.48 -28.35 -2.49
C MET A 185 -19.97 -28.45 -2.22
N TRP A 186 -19.43 -29.67 -2.25
CA TRP A 186 -18.01 -29.92 -2.05
C TRP A 186 -17.14 -29.32 -3.18
N VAL A 187 -17.64 -29.32 -4.42
CA VAL A 187 -16.96 -28.70 -5.57
C VAL A 187 -16.96 -27.18 -5.42
N ALA A 188 -18.10 -26.59 -5.05
CA ALA A 188 -18.20 -25.15 -4.83
C ALA A 188 -17.27 -24.68 -3.69
N MET A 189 -17.22 -25.43 -2.59
CA MET A 189 -16.28 -25.17 -1.50
C MET A 189 -14.82 -25.21 -1.97
N LYS A 190 -14.45 -26.22 -2.80
CA LYS A 190 -13.10 -26.34 -3.36
C LYS A 190 -12.75 -25.22 -4.34
N GLU A 191 -13.71 -24.75 -5.13
CA GLU A 191 -13.55 -23.58 -6.01
C GLU A 191 -13.24 -22.34 -5.18
N ILE A 192 -14.05 -22.04 -4.16
CA ILE A 192 -13.85 -20.90 -3.26
C ILE A 192 -12.49 -20.95 -2.56
N PHE A 193 -12.06 -22.12 -2.06
CA PHE A 193 -10.74 -22.27 -1.42
C PHE A 193 -9.55 -22.14 -2.35
N ARG A 194 -9.73 -22.24 -3.67
CA ARG A 194 -8.65 -22.01 -4.65
C ARG A 194 -8.46 -20.53 -4.98
N GLU A 195 -9.45 -19.69 -4.67
CA GLU A 195 -9.39 -18.27 -4.94
C GLU A 195 -8.45 -17.57 -3.95
N LYS A 196 -7.42 -16.91 -4.49
CA LYS A 196 -6.45 -16.17 -3.68
C LYS A 196 -7.10 -15.04 -2.88
N ASP A 197 -8.09 -14.37 -3.50
CA ASP A 197 -8.85 -13.28 -2.87
C ASP A 197 -9.54 -13.77 -1.60
N PHE A 198 -10.15 -14.95 -1.63
CA PHE A 198 -10.83 -15.54 -0.49
C PHE A 198 -9.88 -15.90 0.64
N ILE A 199 -8.75 -16.54 0.31
CA ILE A 199 -7.71 -16.89 1.29
C ILE A 199 -7.19 -15.63 1.97
N ALA A 200 -6.92 -14.57 1.20
CA ALA A 200 -6.46 -13.29 1.74
C ALA A 200 -7.50 -12.65 2.66
N ILE A 201 -8.78 -12.66 2.29
CA ILE A 201 -9.89 -12.14 3.12
C ILE A 201 -9.97 -12.91 4.45
N ILE A 202 -9.97 -14.24 4.43
CA ILE A 202 -10.07 -15.06 5.65
C ILE A 202 -8.85 -14.87 6.54
N ALA A 203 -7.64 -14.96 5.99
CA ALA A 203 -6.41 -14.79 6.75
C ALA A 203 -6.37 -13.40 7.43
N THR A 204 -6.78 -12.38 6.69
CA THR A 204 -6.88 -11.01 7.22
C THR A 204 -7.93 -10.90 8.32
N ASN A 205 -9.13 -11.47 8.11
CA ASN A 205 -10.21 -11.41 9.09
C ASN A 205 -9.85 -12.18 10.37
N PHE A 206 -9.10 -13.28 10.26
CA PHE A 206 -8.55 -14.02 11.40
C PHE A 206 -7.62 -13.15 12.23
N ILE A 207 -6.61 -12.55 11.59
CA ILE A 207 -5.62 -11.69 12.26
C ILE A 207 -6.31 -10.46 12.88
N HIS A 208 -7.24 -9.86 12.14
CA HIS A 208 -8.03 -8.72 12.62
C HIS A 208 -8.86 -9.08 13.85
N THR A 209 -9.56 -10.21 13.81
CA THR A 209 -10.39 -10.69 14.93
C THR A 209 -9.53 -10.99 16.15
N ALA A 210 -8.37 -11.63 15.97
CA ALA A 210 -7.40 -11.86 17.04
C ALA A 210 -6.99 -10.54 17.71
N ARG A 211 -6.66 -9.52 16.89
CA ARG A 211 -6.30 -8.19 17.37
C ARG A 211 -7.45 -7.50 18.11
N SER A 212 -8.67 -7.53 17.55
CA SER A 212 -9.86 -6.93 18.16
C SER A 212 -10.13 -7.50 19.55
N VAL A 213 -10.04 -8.82 19.69
CA VAL A 213 -10.28 -9.52 20.95
C VAL A 213 -9.17 -9.24 21.96
N ALA A 214 -7.91 -9.24 21.53
CA ALA A 214 -6.79 -8.84 22.39
C ALA A 214 -6.96 -7.39 22.89
N HIS A 215 -7.32 -6.46 22.00
CA HIS A 215 -7.56 -5.07 22.39
C HIS A 215 -8.68 -4.96 23.43
N MET A 216 -9.85 -5.57 23.19
CA MET A 216 -10.98 -5.48 24.13
C MET A 216 -10.66 -6.08 25.50
N ASN A 217 -10.04 -7.26 25.54
CA ASN A 217 -9.78 -7.96 26.80
C ASN A 217 -8.68 -7.29 27.64
N PHE A 218 -7.72 -6.60 27.02
CA PHE A 218 -6.58 -5.99 27.72
C PHE A 218 -6.62 -4.47 27.79
N ALA A 219 -7.60 -3.78 27.19
CA ALA A 219 -7.70 -2.31 27.26
C ALA A 219 -7.76 -1.79 28.70
N SER A 220 -8.52 -2.46 29.58
CA SER A 220 -8.61 -2.05 30.99
C SER A 220 -7.29 -2.28 31.72
N THR A 221 -6.70 -3.46 31.54
CA THR A 221 -5.40 -3.82 32.12
C THR A 221 -4.29 -2.88 31.65
N ALA A 222 -4.26 -2.53 30.36
CA ALA A 222 -3.30 -1.58 29.81
C ALA A 222 -3.48 -0.17 30.38
N THR A 223 -4.72 0.28 30.57
CA THR A 223 -5.02 1.57 31.22
C THR A 223 -4.50 1.57 32.66
N GLU A 224 -4.74 0.51 33.43
CA GLU A 224 -4.28 0.41 34.82
C GLU A 224 -2.75 0.35 34.96
N LEU A 225 -2.07 -0.33 34.04
CA LEU A 225 -0.61 -0.52 34.10
C LEU A 225 0.18 0.67 33.52
N LEU A 226 -0.37 1.36 32.51
CA LEU A 226 0.39 2.36 31.73
C LEU A 226 0.01 3.82 32.05
N ILE A 227 -1.18 4.06 32.61
CA ILE A 227 -1.68 5.42 32.87
C ILE A 227 -1.71 5.67 34.39
N PRO A 228 -0.97 6.67 34.90
CA PRO A 228 -0.98 7.01 36.32
C PRO A 228 -2.36 7.36 36.86
N GLN A 229 -2.64 6.95 38.10
CA GLN A 229 -3.88 7.26 38.82
C GLN A 229 -4.09 8.78 39.04
N SER A 230 -3.03 9.59 38.97
CA SER A 230 -3.13 11.05 38.99
C SER A 230 -3.82 11.64 37.75
N ILE A 231 -3.80 10.91 36.62
CA ILE A 231 -4.45 11.32 35.37
C ILE A 231 -5.84 10.69 35.27
N LEU A 232 -5.92 9.36 35.39
CA LEU A 232 -7.17 8.58 35.34
C LEU A 232 -7.34 7.78 36.63
N ALA A 233 -8.00 8.40 37.62
CA ALA A 233 -8.30 7.74 38.88
C ALA A 233 -9.41 6.69 38.73
N LYS A 234 -9.29 5.56 39.44
CA LYS A 234 -10.34 4.52 39.54
C LYS A 234 -11.65 5.14 40.04
N GLY A 235 -12.76 4.77 39.40
CA GLY A 235 -14.10 5.30 39.72
C GLY A 235 -14.36 6.75 39.29
N SER A 236 -13.40 7.44 38.68
CA SER A 236 -13.61 8.82 38.22
C SER A 236 -14.43 8.91 36.94
N LEU A 237 -15.21 9.99 36.80
CA LEU A 237 -15.93 10.32 35.55
C LEU A 237 -14.98 10.39 34.35
N ARG A 238 -13.73 10.84 34.53
CA ARG A 238 -12.73 10.93 33.47
C ARG A 238 -12.38 9.55 32.89
N LEU A 239 -12.24 8.54 33.76
CA LEU A 239 -11.98 7.16 33.34
C LEU A 239 -13.20 6.56 32.60
N SER A 240 -14.41 6.80 33.10
CA SER A 240 -15.64 6.37 32.42
C SER A 240 -15.81 7.02 31.05
N LEU A 241 -15.53 8.33 30.94
CA LEU A 241 -15.56 9.05 29.66
C LEU A 241 -14.49 8.51 28.70
N PHE A 242 -13.29 8.20 29.18
CA PHE A 242 -12.23 7.63 28.35
C PHE A 242 -12.65 6.28 27.74
N TYR A 243 -13.16 5.34 28.53
CA TYR A 243 -13.69 4.08 28.00
C TYR A 243 -14.92 4.28 27.11
N GLY A 244 -15.77 5.26 27.42
CA GLY A 244 -16.90 5.63 26.55
C GLY A 244 -16.43 6.09 25.17
N VAL A 245 -15.39 6.92 25.10
CA VAL A 245 -14.80 7.34 23.81
C VAL A 245 -14.14 6.17 23.08
N LEU A 246 -13.39 5.32 23.79
CA LEU A 246 -12.76 4.14 23.17
C LEU A 246 -13.78 3.16 22.57
N THR A 247 -14.93 2.98 23.22
CA THR A 247 -15.95 2.00 22.80
C THR A 247 -16.93 2.56 21.77
N LEU A 248 -17.43 3.79 21.96
CA LEU A 248 -18.45 4.40 21.10
C LEU A 248 -17.86 5.19 19.93
N GLY A 249 -16.65 5.74 20.09
CA GLY A 249 -15.96 6.52 19.05
C GLY A 249 -15.86 5.83 17.69
N PRO A 250 -15.43 4.55 17.61
CA PRO A 250 -15.36 3.81 16.34
C PRO A 250 -16.73 3.69 15.63
N GLN A 251 -17.79 3.41 16.39
CA GLN A 251 -19.15 3.27 15.85
C GLN A 251 -19.68 4.61 15.31
N ILE A 252 -19.50 5.69 16.09
CA ILE A 252 -19.88 7.05 15.68
C ILE A 252 -19.12 7.46 14.42
N LEU A 253 -17.82 7.18 14.35
CA LEU A 253 -17.00 7.51 13.20
C LEU A 253 -17.52 6.85 11.92
N LEU A 254 -17.86 5.55 11.97
CA LEU A 254 -18.44 4.85 10.82
C LEU A 254 -19.78 5.43 10.39
N ILE A 255 -20.67 5.74 11.34
CA ILE A 255 -22.00 6.30 11.07
C ILE A 255 -21.88 7.66 10.37
N LEU A 256 -20.96 8.52 10.82
CA LEU A 256 -20.78 9.87 10.26
C LEU A 256 -20.09 9.88 8.88
N ASN A 257 -19.32 8.85 8.55
CA ASN A 257 -18.46 8.82 7.35
C ASN A 257 -18.95 7.91 6.23
N GLU A 258 -20.25 7.57 6.19
CA GLU A 258 -20.81 6.66 5.17
C GLU A 258 -20.45 7.06 3.72
N ARG A 259 -20.47 8.36 3.41
CA ARG A 259 -20.18 8.88 2.06
C ARG A 259 -18.74 8.59 1.64
N VAL A 260 -17.81 8.62 2.60
CA VAL A 260 -16.40 8.32 2.37
C VAL A 260 -16.24 6.84 2.06
N VAL A 261 -16.94 5.97 2.81
CA VAL A 261 -16.97 4.52 2.59
C VAL A 261 -17.56 4.17 1.23
N ALA A 262 -18.71 4.76 0.88
CA ALA A 262 -19.35 4.54 -0.41
C ALA A 262 -18.49 5.02 -1.59
N LYS A 263 -17.80 6.16 -1.46
CA LYS A 263 -16.97 6.73 -2.54
C LYS A 263 -15.64 6.00 -2.74
N ASN A 264 -14.96 5.65 -1.65
CA ASN A 264 -13.62 5.07 -1.72
C ASN A 264 -13.61 3.54 -1.72
N GLY A 265 -14.72 2.91 -1.35
CA GLY A 265 -14.86 1.45 -1.22
C GLY A 265 -14.37 0.95 0.14
N ALA A 266 -15.08 -0.04 0.70
CA ALA A 266 -14.80 -0.61 2.01
C ALA A 266 -13.39 -1.21 2.10
N TYR A 267 -12.96 -1.93 1.05
CA TYR A 267 -11.62 -2.53 0.97
C TYR A 267 -10.50 -1.48 1.11
N ARG A 268 -10.56 -0.35 0.39
CA ARG A 268 -9.51 0.68 0.47
C ARG A 268 -9.46 1.35 1.83
N ILE A 269 -10.61 1.57 2.46
CA ILE A 269 -10.67 2.14 3.81
C ILE A 269 -10.10 1.17 4.83
N LEU A 270 -10.41 -0.13 4.69
CA LEU A 270 -9.84 -1.18 5.51
C LEU A 270 -8.30 -1.16 5.42
N MET A 271 -7.75 -1.07 4.19
CA MET A 271 -6.31 -0.95 3.96
C MET A 271 -5.69 0.30 4.61
N MET A 272 -6.32 1.46 4.44
CA MET A 272 -5.87 2.69 5.07
C MET A 272 -5.88 2.61 6.59
N SER A 273 -6.89 1.95 7.17
CA SER A 273 -6.96 1.72 8.62
C SER A 273 -5.75 0.95 9.14
N TYR A 274 -5.35 -0.12 8.43
CA TYR A 274 -4.17 -0.90 8.79
C TYR A 274 -2.86 -0.15 8.58
N ALA A 275 -2.74 0.65 7.53
CA ALA A 275 -1.58 1.50 7.30
C ALA A 275 -1.41 2.54 8.41
N VAL A 276 -2.49 3.27 8.75
CA VAL A 276 -2.51 4.24 9.85
C VAL A 276 -2.14 3.57 11.16
N SER A 277 -2.68 2.39 11.42
CA SER A 277 -2.40 1.60 12.61
C SER A 277 -0.94 1.13 12.71
N ALA A 278 -0.33 0.68 11.62
CA ALA A 278 1.07 0.25 11.63
C ALA A 278 2.00 1.46 11.82
N LEU A 279 1.70 2.58 11.16
CA LEU A 279 2.44 3.83 11.30
C LEU A 279 2.31 4.42 12.70
N SER A 280 1.12 4.40 13.31
CA SER A 280 0.92 4.87 14.68
C SER A 280 1.72 4.01 15.67
N GLY A 281 1.74 2.68 15.48
CA GLY A 281 2.61 1.79 16.27
C GLY A 281 4.07 2.22 16.22
N ILE A 282 4.62 2.47 15.02
CA ILE A 282 6.02 2.88 14.82
C ILE A 282 6.31 4.25 15.47
N VAL A 283 5.43 5.23 15.26
CA VAL A 283 5.62 6.59 15.79
C VAL A 283 5.59 6.60 17.31
N PHE A 284 4.64 5.89 17.92
CA PHE A 284 4.45 5.89 19.36
C PHE A 284 5.36 4.88 20.08
N PHE A 285 6.01 3.95 19.37
CA PHE A 285 7.00 3.02 19.94
C PHE A 285 8.15 3.74 20.66
N PHE A 286 8.52 4.94 20.21
CA PHE A 286 9.67 5.68 20.72
C PHE A 286 9.31 6.76 21.75
N ILE A 287 8.08 6.77 22.27
CA ILE A 287 7.56 7.88 23.09
C ILE A 287 7.04 7.38 24.44
N ASP A 288 7.50 8.02 25.53
CA ASP A 288 7.23 7.57 26.90
C ASP A 288 6.08 8.29 27.62
N SER A 289 5.40 9.25 26.99
CA SER A 289 4.37 10.09 27.63
C SER A 289 3.03 9.35 27.82
N PRO A 290 2.42 9.36 29.04
CA PRO A 290 1.12 8.73 29.31
C PRO A 290 -0.03 9.30 28.46
N TYR A 291 -0.02 10.61 28.19
CA TYR A 291 -1.02 11.25 27.34
C TYR A 291 -0.95 10.77 25.90
N LEU A 292 0.25 10.49 25.41
CA LEU A 292 0.45 9.97 24.05
C LEU A 292 0.08 8.48 23.98
N VAL A 293 0.25 7.71 25.06
CA VAL A 293 -0.33 6.36 25.16
C VAL A 293 -1.85 6.40 25.08
N MET A 294 -2.52 7.35 25.75
CA MET A 294 -3.98 7.53 25.64
C MET A 294 -4.42 7.85 24.20
N VAL A 295 -3.70 8.74 23.52
CA VAL A 295 -3.96 9.06 22.09
C VAL A 295 -3.76 7.83 21.22
N PHE A 296 -2.70 7.06 21.46
CA PHE A 296 -2.45 5.81 20.75
C PHE A 296 -3.59 4.82 20.94
N MET A 297 -4.04 4.58 22.18
CA MET A 297 -5.16 3.68 22.48
C MET A 297 -6.44 4.11 21.75
N LEU A 298 -6.68 5.42 21.61
CA LEU A 298 -7.80 5.93 20.82
C LEU A 298 -7.66 5.62 19.33
N ILE A 299 -6.49 5.90 18.75
CA ILE A 299 -6.21 5.60 17.34
C ILE A 299 -6.32 4.08 17.09
N ASP A 300 -5.76 3.28 17.99
CA ASP A 300 -5.79 1.82 17.91
C ASP A 300 -7.23 1.30 17.96
N SER A 301 -8.02 1.78 18.94
CA SER A 301 -9.44 1.44 19.06
C SER A 301 -10.24 1.79 17.80
N ILE A 302 -10.04 3.00 17.26
CA ILE A 302 -10.70 3.43 16.03
C ILE A 302 -10.32 2.52 14.86
N THR A 303 -9.02 2.28 14.66
CA THR A 303 -8.54 1.50 13.49
C THR A 303 -8.97 0.03 13.54
N VAL A 304 -9.07 -0.54 14.74
CA VAL A 304 -9.54 -1.93 14.95
C VAL A 304 -11.05 -2.00 14.84
N HIS A 305 -11.80 -1.28 15.66
CA HIS A 305 -13.24 -1.48 15.77
C HIS A 305 -14.04 -0.86 14.62
N SER A 306 -13.49 0.14 13.91
CA SER A 306 -14.14 0.65 12.69
C SER A 306 -13.90 -0.26 11.47
N ALA A 307 -12.89 -1.12 11.51
CA ALA A 307 -12.57 -2.04 10.44
C ALA A 307 -13.44 -3.32 10.48
N ALA A 308 -13.83 -3.78 11.68
CA ALA A 308 -14.60 -5.02 11.84
C ALA A 308 -15.90 -5.07 11.01
N PRO A 309 -16.77 -4.02 10.99
CA PRO A 309 -17.99 -4.06 10.20
C PRO A 309 -17.77 -4.07 8.68
N LEU A 310 -16.62 -3.56 8.21
CA LEU A 310 -16.29 -3.50 6.79
C LEU A 310 -16.05 -4.89 6.19
N PHE A 311 -15.65 -5.89 6.99
CA PHE A 311 -15.49 -7.27 6.52
C PHE A 311 -16.80 -7.87 5.99
N ASN A 312 -17.94 -7.51 6.58
CA ASN A 312 -19.23 -7.96 6.05
C ASN A 312 -19.48 -7.42 4.62
N ILE A 313 -19.03 -6.20 4.32
CA ILE A 313 -19.10 -5.62 2.98
C ILE A 313 -18.12 -6.34 2.04
N VAL A 314 -16.86 -6.48 2.43
CA VAL A 314 -15.81 -7.10 1.61
C VAL A 314 -16.14 -8.56 1.26
N ILE A 315 -16.67 -9.32 2.22
CA ILE A 315 -17.10 -10.71 1.99
C ILE A 315 -18.33 -10.74 1.05
N SER A 316 -19.25 -9.78 1.19
CA SER A 316 -20.41 -9.65 0.28
C SER A 316 -19.99 -9.29 -1.15
N ASP A 317 -19.01 -8.41 -1.31
CA ASP A 317 -18.41 -8.08 -2.62
C ASP A 317 -17.77 -9.31 -3.26
N PHE A 318 -17.01 -10.09 -2.47
CA PHE A 318 -16.43 -11.36 -2.93
C PHE A 318 -17.50 -12.36 -3.39
N ILE A 319 -18.61 -12.52 -2.65
CA ILE A 319 -19.72 -13.42 -3.01
C ILE A 319 -20.29 -13.08 -4.38
N ASP A 320 -20.47 -11.79 -4.68
CA ASP A 320 -21.02 -11.36 -5.98
C ASP A 320 -20.02 -11.56 -7.12
N ASP A 321 -18.73 -11.30 -6.87
CA ASP A 321 -17.68 -11.46 -7.88
C ASP A 321 -17.41 -12.95 -8.17
N ASP A 322 -17.39 -13.80 -7.15
CA ASP A 322 -17.31 -15.26 -7.27
C ASP A 322 -18.50 -15.83 -8.07
N ALA A 323 -19.72 -15.35 -7.80
CA ALA A 323 -20.91 -15.73 -8.56
C ALA A 323 -20.80 -15.38 -10.05
N LYS A 324 -20.28 -14.19 -10.37
CA LYS A 324 -20.03 -13.76 -11.77
C LYS A 324 -18.92 -14.58 -12.42
N ARG A 325 -17.79 -14.77 -11.73
CA ARG A 325 -16.60 -15.48 -12.21
C ARG A 325 -16.91 -16.92 -12.62
N HIS A 326 -17.75 -17.60 -11.85
CA HIS A 326 -18.19 -18.97 -12.14
C HIS A 326 -19.54 -19.06 -12.86
N SER A 327 -20.11 -17.93 -13.30
CA SER A 327 -21.40 -17.87 -14.01
C SER A 327 -22.55 -18.60 -13.28
N ARG A 328 -22.59 -18.48 -11.94
CA ARG A 328 -23.61 -19.11 -11.09
C ARG A 328 -24.91 -18.32 -11.13
N ARG A 329 -26.04 -18.99 -10.88
CA ARG A 329 -27.36 -18.35 -10.81
C ARG A 329 -27.50 -17.42 -9.60
N SER A 330 -26.94 -17.80 -8.45
CA SER A 330 -26.91 -17.02 -7.21
C SER A 330 -25.53 -17.10 -6.55
N GLY A 331 -25.24 -16.12 -5.68
CA GLY A 331 -24.08 -16.17 -4.79
C GLY A 331 -24.28 -17.19 -3.67
N LEU A 332 -23.21 -17.85 -3.26
CA LEU A 332 -23.19 -18.84 -2.18
C LEU A 332 -22.94 -18.15 -0.83
N SER A 333 -23.84 -17.25 -0.45
CA SER A 333 -23.66 -16.34 0.68
C SER A 333 -23.53 -17.08 2.02
N SER A 334 -24.41 -18.04 2.30
CA SER A 334 -24.35 -18.83 3.54
C SER A 334 -23.09 -19.70 3.61
N LEU A 335 -22.67 -20.32 2.49
CA LEU A 335 -21.43 -21.09 2.44
C LEU A 335 -20.21 -20.22 2.74
N VAL A 336 -20.06 -19.08 2.06
CA VAL A 336 -18.89 -18.19 2.22
C VAL A 336 -18.80 -17.64 3.65
N PHE A 337 -19.91 -17.18 4.24
CA PHE A 337 -19.92 -16.71 5.62
C PHE A 337 -19.70 -17.83 6.64
N SER A 338 -20.18 -19.04 6.38
CA SER A 338 -19.92 -20.22 7.24
C SER A 338 -18.45 -20.59 7.22
N LEU A 339 -17.83 -20.64 6.04
CA LEU A 339 -16.39 -20.89 5.89
C LEU A 339 -15.59 -19.80 6.62
N ASN A 340 -15.92 -18.52 6.42
CA ASN A 340 -15.27 -17.43 7.15
C ASN A 340 -15.39 -17.62 8.68
N ALA A 341 -16.58 -17.91 9.20
CA ALA A 341 -16.78 -18.11 10.64
C ALA A 341 -15.96 -19.29 11.19
N LEU A 342 -15.85 -20.38 10.43
CA LEU A 342 -15.09 -21.58 10.81
C LEU A 342 -13.60 -21.25 11.07
N PHE A 343 -12.98 -20.42 10.24
CA PHE A 343 -11.57 -20.06 10.41
C PHE A 343 -11.38 -18.91 11.38
N VAL A 344 -12.27 -17.91 11.39
CA VAL A 344 -12.10 -16.67 12.14
C VAL A 344 -12.44 -16.83 13.63
N LYS A 345 -13.46 -17.62 13.99
CA LYS A 345 -13.84 -17.79 15.41
C LYS A 345 -12.70 -18.31 16.32
N PRO A 346 -11.88 -19.29 15.91
CA PRO A 346 -10.72 -19.72 16.70
C PRO A 346 -9.78 -18.59 17.13
N ALA A 347 -9.66 -17.49 16.36
CA ALA A 347 -8.83 -16.35 16.75
C ALA A 347 -9.29 -15.69 18.07
N GLN A 348 -10.59 -15.76 18.39
CA GLN A 348 -11.14 -15.20 19.62
C GLN A 348 -10.59 -15.90 20.87
N SER A 349 -10.32 -17.20 20.79
CA SER A 349 -9.77 -17.98 21.89
C SER A 349 -8.23 -17.94 21.92
N VAL A 350 -7.58 -17.92 20.76
CA VAL A 350 -6.11 -17.96 20.65
C VAL A 350 -5.48 -16.66 21.14
N ALA A 351 -6.05 -15.50 20.80
CA ALA A 351 -5.41 -14.21 21.05
C ALA A 351 -5.23 -13.90 22.55
N PRO A 352 -6.25 -14.06 23.43
CA PRO A 352 -6.07 -13.80 24.85
C PRO A 352 -5.07 -14.75 25.51
N VAL A 353 -5.10 -16.03 25.14
CA VAL A 353 -4.16 -17.04 25.66
C VAL A 353 -2.72 -16.66 25.35
N LEU A 354 -2.45 -16.22 24.12
CA LEU A 354 -1.12 -15.80 23.71
C LEU A 354 -0.64 -14.56 24.49
N VAL A 355 -1.51 -13.56 24.66
CA VAL A 355 -1.17 -12.35 25.43
C VAL A 355 -0.91 -12.67 26.90
N VAL A 356 -1.78 -13.47 27.54
CA VAL A 356 -1.55 -13.91 28.93
C VAL A 356 -0.25 -14.70 29.05
N TYR A 357 0.03 -15.60 28.12
CA TYR A 357 1.27 -16.37 28.10
C TYR A 357 2.52 -15.46 28.06
N ILE A 358 2.51 -14.43 27.21
CA ILE A 358 3.59 -13.44 27.13
C ILE A 358 3.71 -12.67 28.44
N LEU A 359 2.60 -12.16 28.99
CA LEU A 359 2.61 -11.33 30.20
C LEU A 359 2.97 -12.11 31.47
N ASN A 360 2.67 -13.42 31.52
CA ASN A 360 3.04 -14.28 32.65
C ASN A 360 4.56 -14.37 32.84
N ASN A 361 5.35 -14.26 31.76
CA ASN A 361 6.81 -14.19 31.86
C ASN A 361 7.32 -12.93 32.58
N TYR A 362 6.44 -11.95 32.82
CA TYR A 362 6.74 -10.67 33.46
C TYR A 362 5.90 -10.44 34.73
N GLY A 363 5.37 -11.51 35.35
CA GLY A 363 4.69 -11.43 36.66
C GLY A 363 3.19 -11.10 36.61
N TYR A 364 2.51 -11.33 35.49
CA TYR A 364 1.06 -11.06 35.38
C TYR A 364 0.20 -11.89 36.35
N SER A 365 0.57 -13.16 36.62
CA SER A 365 -0.12 -14.02 37.58
C SER A 365 -0.09 -13.43 39.01
N ASP A 366 1.05 -12.87 39.40
CA ASP A 366 1.20 -12.24 40.72
C ASP A 366 0.42 -10.92 40.79
N TYR A 367 0.38 -10.15 39.71
CA TYR A 367 -0.42 -8.93 39.60
C TYR A 367 -1.92 -9.18 39.75
N ILE A 368 -2.46 -10.27 39.16
CA ILE A 368 -3.89 -10.59 39.28
C ILE A 368 -4.31 -10.69 40.76
N THR A 369 -3.47 -11.30 41.58
CA THR A 369 -3.72 -11.56 43.01
C THR A 369 -3.36 -10.36 43.89
N SER A 370 -2.20 -9.76 43.69
CA SER A 370 -1.66 -8.69 44.55
C SER A 370 -2.17 -7.29 44.19
N LYS A 371 -2.64 -7.08 42.95
CA LYS A 371 -2.99 -5.77 42.37
C LYS A 371 -1.88 -4.72 42.44
N GLN A 372 -0.62 -5.12 42.64
CA GLN A 372 0.53 -4.23 42.62
C GLN A 372 1.25 -4.32 41.28
N PRO A 373 1.34 -3.23 40.50
CA PRO A 373 1.98 -3.26 39.19
C PRO A 373 3.51 -3.26 39.32
N SER A 374 4.20 -4.18 38.63
CA SER A 374 5.65 -4.14 38.47
C SER A 374 6.05 -3.31 37.24
N THR A 375 7.24 -2.70 37.28
CA THR A 375 7.78 -1.92 36.16
C THR A 375 8.04 -2.79 34.92
N GLU A 376 8.45 -4.05 35.14
CA GLU A 376 8.66 -5.04 34.08
C GLU A 376 7.34 -5.44 33.40
N LEU A 377 6.27 -5.66 34.16
CA LEU A 377 4.95 -5.97 33.63
C LEU A 377 4.38 -4.80 32.82
N ALA A 378 4.54 -3.57 33.31
CA ALA A 378 4.12 -2.36 32.59
C ALA A 378 4.89 -2.21 31.25
N SER A 379 6.20 -2.46 31.25
CA SER A 379 7.02 -2.45 30.03
C SER A 379 6.59 -3.54 29.03
N ALA A 380 6.30 -4.74 29.52
CA ALA A 380 5.81 -5.85 28.71
C ALA A 380 4.43 -5.53 28.10
N MET A 381 3.49 -5.00 28.90
CA MET A 381 2.17 -4.58 28.43
C MET A 381 2.28 -3.49 27.37
N ARG A 382 3.16 -2.50 27.57
CA ARG A 382 3.42 -1.46 26.56
C ARG A 382 3.96 -2.05 25.27
N THR A 383 4.90 -2.99 25.36
CA THR A 383 5.46 -3.67 24.20
C THR A 383 4.38 -4.43 23.44
N VAL A 384 3.54 -5.21 24.12
CA VAL A 384 2.40 -5.92 23.51
C VAL A 384 1.44 -4.94 22.84
N LEU A 385 1.05 -3.87 23.52
CA LEU A 385 0.13 -2.85 23.01
C LEU A 385 0.65 -2.17 21.72
N LEU A 386 1.94 -1.81 21.68
CA LEU A 386 2.52 -1.05 20.57
C LEU A 386 2.97 -1.95 19.40
N THR A 387 3.45 -3.16 19.68
CA THR A 387 3.93 -4.08 18.64
C THR A 387 2.81 -4.85 17.96
N THR A 388 1.69 -5.11 18.65
CA THR A 388 0.55 -5.83 18.07
C THR A 388 0.03 -5.15 16.79
N PRO A 389 -0.20 -3.82 16.76
CA PRO A 389 -0.61 -3.12 15.55
C PRO A 389 0.46 -3.10 14.45
N ILE A 390 1.74 -3.06 14.80
CA ILE A 390 2.84 -3.10 13.83
C ILE A 390 2.90 -4.48 13.17
N ILE A 391 3.02 -5.54 13.97
CA ILE A 391 3.19 -6.91 13.47
C ILE A 391 1.93 -7.35 12.72
N LEU A 392 0.77 -7.22 13.34
CA LEU A 392 -0.48 -7.69 12.73
C LEU A 392 -0.94 -6.77 11.60
N GLY A 393 -0.74 -5.46 11.71
CA GLY A 393 -1.02 -4.51 10.63
C GLY A 393 -0.12 -4.74 9.41
N THR A 394 1.18 -4.95 9.61
CA THR A 394 2.11 -5.26 8.50
C THR A 394 1.87 -6.65 7.90
N MET A 395 1.53 -7.66 8.71
CA MET A 395 1.12 -8.98 8.22
C MET A 395 -0.15 -8.90 7.38
N ILE A 396 -1.14 -8.11 7.82
CA ILE A 396 -2.38 -7.89 7.07
C ILE A 396 -2.11 -7.12 5.77
N LEU A 397 -1.35 -6.02 5.83
CA LEU A 397 -0.96 -5.29 4.63
C LEU A 397 -0.18 -6.20 3.68
N SER A 398 0.71 -7.04 4.20
CA SER A 398 1.44 -8.01 3.39
C SER A 398 0.53 -9.06 2.77
N ALA A 399 -0.41 -9.63 3.54
CA ALA A 399 -1.35 -10.64 3.06
C ALA A 399 -2.36 -10.09 2.04
N LEU A 400 -2.80 -8.85 2.17
CA LEU A 400 -3.72 -8.19 1.25
C LEU A 400 -3.02 -7.56 0.03
N VAL A 401 -1.75 -7.17 0.16
CA VAL A 401 -0.94 -6.57 -0.91
C VAL A 401 -0.08 -7.62 -1.63
N LEU A 402 -0.08 -8.89 -1.17
CA LEU A 402 0.56 -9.99 -1.87
C LEU A 402 -0.18 -10.26 -3.19
N VAL A 403 0.21 -9.53 -4.25
CA VAL A 403 0.70 -10.07 -5.53
C VAL A 403 1.24 -8.94 -6.41
N ASP A 404 0.70 -7.71 -6.36
CA ASP A 404 1.09 -6.64 -7.32
C ASP A 404 1.60 -5.31 -6.74
N GLU A 405 1.07 -4.73 -5.64
CA GLU A 405 1.57 -3.40 -5.19
C GLU A 405 2.85 -3.43 -4.32
N ILE A 406 3.15 -4.54 -3.63
CA ILE A 406 4.41 -4.69 -2.86
C ILE A 406 5.61 -4.70 -3.80
N ARG A 407 5.44 -5.24 -5.02
CA ARG A 407 6.50 -5.26 -6.03
C ARG A 407 7.06 -3.85 -6.25
N ALA A 408 6.18 -2.87 -6.36
CA ALA A 408 6.50 -1.46 -6.61
C ALA A 408 6.90 -0.69 -5.34
N THR A 409 6.27 -1.02 -4.21
CA THR A 409 6.48 -0.29 -2.95
C THR A 409 7.86 -0.56 -2.37
N VAL A 410 8.34 -1.82 -2.37
CA VAL A 410 9.63 -2.16 -1.76
C VAL A 410 10.82 -1.46 -2.43
N PRO A 411 11.01 -1.52 -3.77
CA PRO A 411 12.08 -0.80 -4.43
C PRO A 411 11.94 0.72 -4.31
N CYS A 412 10.71 1.25 -4.31
CA CYS A 412 10.47 2.67 -4.12
C CYS A 412 10.88 3.15 -2.72
N CYS A 413 10.48 2.42 -1.67
CA CYS A 413 10.90 2.68 -0.29
C CYS A 413 12.41 2.56 -0.14
N LEU A 414 13.03 1.54 -0.75
CA LEU A 414 14.48 1.35 -0.72
C LEU A 414 15.21 2.57 -1.31
N LEU A 415 14.85 3.02 -2.51
CA LEU A 415 15.48 4.20 -3.13
C LEU A 415 15.23 5.50 -2.36
N SER A 416 13.99 5.71 -1.92
CA SER A 416 13.57 6.94 -1.25
C SER A 416 14.19 7.07 0.15
N PHE A 417 14.11 6.01 0.97
CA PHE A 417 14.65 6.05 2.33
C PHE A 417 16.16 5.97 2.35
N SER A 418 16.81 5.31 1.38
CA SER A 418 18.28 5.29 1.28
C SER A 418 18.90 6.68 1.10
N MET A 419 18.12 7.71 0.75
CA MET A 419 18.59 9.10 0.76
C MET A 419 18.98 9.61 2.14
N VAL A 420 18.38 9.08 3.21
CA VAL A 420 18.71 9.48 4.59
C VAL A 420 20.13 9.05 4.97
N PRO A 421 20.49 7.74 4.98
CA PRO A 421 21.85 7.30 5.30
C PRO A 421 22.88 7.93 4.33
N TYR A 422 22.48 8.09 3.07
CA TYR A 422 23.29 8.72 2.06
C TYR A 422 23.63 10.19 2.36
N ALA A 423 22.61 11.01 2.64
CA ALA A 423 22.80 12.41 2.99
C ALA A 423 23.56 12.57 4.31
N THR A 424 23.32 11.71 5.30
CA THR A 424 24.09 11.69 6.55
C THR A 424 25.57 11.43 6.27
N ALA A 425 25.90 10.44 5.43
CA ALA A 425 27.28 10.16 5.05
C ALA A 425 27.91 11.33 4.27
N SER A 426 27.17 11.95 3.35
CA SER A 426 27.63 13.11 2.58
C SER A 426 27.91 14.34 3.46
N LEU A 427 27.05 14.62 4.45
CA LEU A 427 27.31 15.67 5.45
C LEU A 427 28.55 15.36 6.28
N GLY A 428 28.75 14.09 6.66
CA GLY A 428 29.97 13.64 7.35
C GLY A 428 31.23 13.86 6.52
N ILE A 429 31.20 13.48 5.23
CA ILE A 429 32.31 13.75 4.28
C ILE A 429 32.55 15.26 4.18
N GLY A 430 31.48 16.06 4.10
CA GLY A 430 31.56 17.52 4.08
C GLY A 430 32.24 18.09 5.33
N ALA A 431 31.94 17.58 6.53
CA ALA A 431 32.59 18.01 7.76
C ALA A 431 34.08 17.62 7.79
N VAL A 432 34.41 16.41 7.34
CA VAL A 432 35.80 15.92 7.28
C VAL A 432 36.63 16.65 6.22
N SER A 433 36.00 17.20 5.18
CA SER A 433 36.69 17.93 4.10
C SER A 433 37.46 19.18 4.57
N TRP A 434 37.21 19.65 5.79
CA TRP A 434 37.88 20.81 6.38
C TRP A 434 39.30 20.49 6.87
N VAL A 435 39.57 19.20 7.13
CA VAL A 435 40.84 18.72 7.70
C VAL A 435 41.56 17.70 6.83
N VAL A 436 40.89 17.20 5.77
CA VAL A 436 41.42 16.19 4.85
C VAL A 436 41.67 16.79 3.46
N PRO A 437 42.73 16.39 2.74
CA PRO A 437 43.00 16.89 1.39
C PRO A 437 41.80 16.74 0.44
N ARG A 438 41.61 17.72 -0.45
CA ARG A 438 40.51 17.76 -1.43
C ARG A 438 40.40 16.46 -2.25
N LYS A 439 41.55 15.88 -2.64
CA LYS A 439 41.60 14.62 -3.42
C LYS A 439 40.98 13.44 -2.67
N VAL A 440 41.23 13.32 -1.36
CA VAL A 440 40.65 12.23 -0.54
C VAL A 440 39.15 12.44 -0.38
N THR A 441 38.72 13.67 -0.10
CA THR A 441 37.29 14.02 -0.03
C THR A 441 36.58 13.69 -1.34
N GLN A 442 37.18 14.02 -2.49
CA GLN A 442 36.63 13.71 -3.81
C GLN A 442 36.52 12.20 -4.06
N VAL A 443 37.51 11.40 -3.65
CA VAL A 443 37.46 9.93 -3.74
C VAL A 443 36.34 9.35 -2.86
N LEU A 444 36.20 9.81 -1.62
CA LEU A 444 35.13 9.38 -0.71
C LEU A 444 33.75 9.73 -1.29
N ASP A 445 33.61 10.96 -1.77
CA ASP A 445 32.39 11.47 -2.38
C ASP A 445 32.05 10.64 -3.64
N ASN A 446 33.00 10.41 -4.55
CA ASN A 446 32.82 9.57 -5.75
C ASN A 446 32.48 8.11 -5.42
N THR A 447 33.06 7.55 -4.36
CA THR A 447 32.73 6.20 -3.89
C THR A 447 31.30 6.12 -3.37
N LEU A 448 30.87 7.10 -2.57
CA LEU A 448 29.51 7.16 -2.03
C LEU A 448 28.47 7.27 -3.15
N TYR A 449 28.68 8.18 -4.12
CA TYR A 449 27.76 8.35 -5.25
C TYR A 449 27.72 7.16 -6.18
N ARG A 450 28.88 6.55 -6.46
CA ARG A 450 28.94 5.28 -7.20
C ARG A 450 28.11 4.21 -6.50
N ALA A 451 28.24 4.07 -5.17
CA ALA A 451 27.46 3.11 -4.41
C ALA A 451 25.95 3.37 -4.54
N TYR A 452 25.52 4.64 -4.49
CA TYR A 452 24.11 5.00 -4.66
C TYR A 452 23.58 4.80 -6.09
N MET A 453 24.37 5.14 -7.11
CA MET A 453 24.02 4.84 -8.50
C MET A 453 23.91 3.33 -8.74
N ARG A 454 24.78 2.53 -8.13
CA ARG A 454 24.71 1.06 -8.20
C ARG A 454 23.51 0.47 -7.44
N LEU A 455 23.08 1.10 -6.34
CA LEU A 455 21.79 0.79 -5.71
C LEU A 455 20.62 1.11 -6.67
N CYS A 456 20.67 2.25 -7.37
CA CYS A 456 19.65 2.57 -8.38
C CYS A 456 19.64 1.52 -9.50
N LEU A 457 20.81 1.11 -10.01
CA LEU A 457 20.94 0.07 -11.04
C LEU A 457 20.49 -1.31 -10.54
N PHE A 458 20.68 -1.63 -9.26
CA PHE A 458 20.09 -2.83 -8.66
C PHE A 458 18.56 -2.86 -8.85
N VAL A 459 17.89 -1.73 -8.60
CA VAL A 459 16.44 -1.60 -8.75
C VAL A 459 16.02 -1.57 -10.22
N PHE A 460 16.68 -0.73 -11.04
CA PHE A 460 16.27 -0.48 -12.42
C PHE A 460 16.73 -1.54 -13.41
N GLU A 461 17.73 -2.36 -13.10
CA GLU A 461 18.15 -3.47 -13.96
C GLU A 461 17.92 -4.83 -13.31
N ASN A 462 18.47 -5.08 -12.12
CA ASN A 462 18.45 -6.43 -11.53
C ASN A 462 17.06 -6.83 -11.01
N ILE A 463 16.33 -5.93 -10.32
CA ILE A 463 14.97 -6.21 -9.82
C ILE A 463 13.95 -6.13 -10.95
N SER A 464 14.05 -5.13 -11.82
CA SER A 464 13.12 -4.94 -12.94
C SER A 464 13.19 -6.10 -13.94
N GLY A 465 14.37 -6.73 -14.09
CA GLY A 465 14.64 -7.71 -15.14
C GLY A 465 14.56 -7.08 -16.53
N VAL A 466 15.04 -5.84 -16.67
CA VAL A 466 15.03 -5.13 -17.96
C VAL A 466 15.88 -5.88 -19.00
N GLN A 467 15.34 -5.99 -20.21
CA GLN A 467 16.03 -6.49 -21.39
C GLN A 467 16.53 -5.30 -22.21
N LEU A 468 17.84 -5.12 -22.22
CA LEU A 468 18.51 -4.01 -22.86
C LEU A 468 18.93 -4.37 -24.30
N LYS A 469 18.48 -3.60 -25.29
CA LYS A 469 18.93 -3.71 -26.68
C LYS A 469 19.70 -2.45 -27.07
N LEU A 470 20.98 -2.59 -27.41
CA LEU A 470 21.83 -1.48 -27.82
C LEU A 470 22.04 -1.47 -29.34
N TYR A 471 21.98 -0.29 -29.94
CA TYR A 471 22.11 -0.05 -31.38
C TYR A 471 23.07 1.13 -31.64
N GLY A 472 23.68 1.15 -32.82
CA GLY A 472 24.59 2.22 -33.24
C GLY A 472 26.00 2.09 -32.66
N ASP A 473 26.61 3.20 -32.26
CA ASP A 473 28.04 3.30 -31.87
C ASP A 473 28.33 2.83 -30.43
N PHE A 474 27.51 1.94 -29.86
CA PHE A 474 27.62 1.52 -28.46
C PHE A 474 28.98 0.87 -28.13
N GLN A 475 29.59 0.16 -29.09
CA GLN A 475 30.91 -0.43 -28.90
C GLN A 475 32.00 0.62 -28.67
N GLN A 476 31.90 1.80 -29.29
CA GLN A 476 32.85 2.89 -29.07
C GLN A 476 32.70 3.45 -27.65
N MET A 477 31.45 3.62 -27.19
CA MET A 477 31.13 4.09 -25.85
C MET A 477 31.66 3.15 -24.75
N MET A 478 31.69 1.84 -24.99
CA MET A 478 32.13 0.85 -23.99
C MET A 478 33.65 0.74 -23.82
N ARG A 479 34.46 1.34 -24.72
CA ARG A 479 35.93 1.17 -24.68
C ARG A 479 36.57 1.84 -23.47
N GLU A 480 36.32 3.12 -23.28
CA GLU A 480 36.95 3.92 -22.25
C GLU A 480 36.02 5.01 -21.70
N PRO A 481 36.19 5.43 -20.43
CA PRO A 481 35.47 6.57 -19.89
C PRO A 481 35.85 7.88 -20.58
N GLU A 482 34.83 8.65 -20.96
CA GLU A 482 34.97 9.94 -21.65
C GLU A 482 34.26 11.06 -20.90
N SER A 483 34.76 12.28 -21.04
CA SER A 483 34.05 13.51 -20.67
C SER A 483 33.10 13.83 -21.81
N ALA A 484 31.79 13.68 -21.58
CA ALA A 484 30.83 13.75 -22.66
C ALA A 484 29.54 14.50 -22.32
N LEU A 485 28.98 15.16 -23.33
CA LEU A 485 27.60 15.63 -23.32
C LEU A 485 26.70 14.54 -23.86
N VAL A 486 25.63 14.23 -23.14
CA VAL A 486 24.65 13.23 -23.55
C VAL A 486 23.33 13.93 -23.88
N LEU A 487 22.90 13.84 -25.12
CA LEU A 487 21.60 14.32 -25.56
C LEU A 487 20.65 13.14 -25.68
N ALA A 488 19.45 13.27 -25.12
CA ALA A 488 18.43 12.24 -25.23
C ALA A 488 17.05 12.81 -25.52
N ASN A 489 16.19 12.00 -26.15
CA ASN A 489 14.75 12.26 -26.12
C ASN A 489 14.19 12.03 -24.71
N HIS A 490 13.14 12.76 -24.35
CA HIS A 490 12.57 12.76 -23.01
C HIS A 490 11.10 12.35 -23.04
N GLN A 491 10.77 11.16 -22.54
CA GLN A 491 9.40 10.63 -22.55
C GLN A 491 8.98 9.98 -21.22
N SER A 492 9.94 9.60 -20.38
CA SER A 492 9.71 8.93 -19.10
C SER A 492 10.38 9.69 -17.95
N ASP A 493 9.95 9.48 -16.71
CA ASP A 493 10.82 9.80 -15.58
C ASP A 493 12.04 8.86 -15.51
N VAL A 494 12.02 7.70 -16.17
CA VAL A 494 13.08 6.67 -16.17
C VAL A 494 14.28 7.04 -17.04
N ASP A 495 14.15 8.01 -17.93
CA ASP A 495 15.18 8.36 -18.93
C ASP A 495 16.56 8.67 -18.30
N TRP A 496 16.60 9.25 -17.09
CA TRP A 496 17.89 9.50 -16.41
C TRP A 496 18.56 8.19 -15.96
N ALA A 497 17.77 7.21 -15.50
CA ALA A 497 18.31 5.92 -15.08
C ALA A 497 18.89 5.19 -16.28
N VAL A 498 18.26 5.31 -17.46
CA VAL A 498 18.79 4.78 -18.72
C VAL A 498 20.18 5.35 -19.05
N ALA A 499 20.38 6.65 -18.85
CA ALA A 499 21.70 7.25 -19.04
C ALA A 499 22.74 6.75 -18.02
N VAL A 500 22.33 6.44 -16.78
CA VAL A 500 23.20 5.80 -15.78
C VAL A 500 23.54 4.35 -16.17
N MET A 501 22.60 3.61 -16.76
CA MET A 501 22.85 2.25 -17.30
C MET A 501 23.94 2.27 -18.37
N LEU A 502 23.93 3.29 -19.24
CA LEU A 502 24.97 3.49 -20.25
C LEU A 502 26.30 3.95 -19.63
N ALA A 503 26.26 4.86 -18.66
CA ALA A 503 27.46 5.34 -17.97
C ALA A 503 28.20 4.23 -17.21
N GLU A 504 27.50 3.28 -16.58
CA GLU A 504 28.13 2.12 -15.92
C GLU A 504 28.86 1.21 -16.91
N ARG A 505 28.40 1.19 -18.17
CA ARG A 505 29.01 0.40 -19.25
C ARG A 505 30.16 1.11 -19.96
N GLN A 506 30.58 2.29 -19.50
CA GLN A 506 31.78 2.96 -20.01
C GLN A 506 33.05 2.35 -19.41
N GLY A 507 33.79 1.60 -20.23
CA GLY A 507 35.04 0.96 -19.84
C GLY A 507 34.83 -0.16 -18.80
N PRO A 508 35.93 -0.78 -18.34
CA PRO A 508 35.86 -1.95 -17.47
C PRO A 508 35.33 -1.66 -16.07
N HIS A 509 35.36 -0.41 -15.59
CA HIS A 509 34.98 -0.05 -14.21
C HIS A 509 33.71 0.79 -14.09
N GLY A 510 33.17 1.26 -15.21
CA GLY A 510 32.04 2.18 -15.26
C GLY A 510 32.39 3.62 -14.90
N ASN A 511 31.62 4.55 -15.48
CA ASN A 511 31.73 6.00 -15.31
C ASN A 511 30.49 6.62 -14.61
N GLU A 512 29.65 5.80 -13.97
CA GLU A 512 28.43 6.23 -13.27
C GLU A 512 28.70 7.25 -12.15
N ALA A 513 29.92 7.24 -11.59
CA ALA A 513 30.36 8.22 -10.60
C ALA A 513 30.44 9.66 -11.16
N GLY A 514 30.73 9.79 -12.46
CA GLY A 514 30.82 11.06 -13.19
C GLY A 514 29.49 11.55 -13.77
N PHE A 515 28.38 10.82 -13.57
CA PHE A 515 27.09 11.17 -14.15
C PHE A 515 26.48 12.42 -13.50
N ARG A 516 26.07 13.39 -14.33
CA ARG A 516 25.45 14.68 -13.98
C ARG A 516 24.29 14.96 -14.91
N VAL A 517 23.34 15.77 -14.45
CA VAL A 517 22.17 16.14 -15.26
C VAL A 517 21.93 17.65 -15.20
N MET A 518 21.54 18.23 -16.33
CA MET A 518 20.96 19.56 -16.37
C MET A 518 19.47 19.51 -15.97
N VAL A 519 19.16 19.93 -14.75
CA VAL A 519 17.86 19.73 -14.10
C VAL A 519 17.05 21.01 -13.95
N LYS A 520 15.74 20.84 -13.78
CA LYS A 520 14.82 21.97 -13.51
C LYS A 520 15.08 22.52 -12.11
N HIS A 521 15.09 23.85 -11.96
CA HIS A 521 15.25 24.55 -10.66
C HIS A 521 14.35 24.01 -9.54
N VAL A 522 13.13 23.55 -9.82
CA VAL A 522 12.22 23.02 -8.78
C VAL A 522 12.77 21.79 -8.04
N ILE A 523 13.70 21.04 -8.63
CA ILE A 523 14.33 19.87 -8.01
C ILE A 523 15.12 20.26 -6.75
N HIS A 524 15.47 21.54 -6.63
CA HIS A 524 16.10 22.13 -5.45
C HIS A 524 15.32 21.88 -4.15
N PHE A 525 13.99 21.82 -4.24
CA PHE A 525 13.10 21.63 -3.10
C PHE A 525 12.86 20.16 -2.75
N VAL A 526 13.51 19.21 -3.42
CA VAL A 526 13.37 17.79 -3.10
C VAL A 526 14.18 17.48 -1.82
N PRO A 527 13.55 16.94 -0.75
CA PRO A 527 14.19 16.61 0.51
C PRO A 527 15.52 15.88 0.37
N LEU A 528 16.59 16.48 0.92
CA LEU A 528 17.99 16.01 0.92
C LEU A 528 18.64 15.90 -0.46
N PHE A 529 17.91 15.39 -1.45
CA PHE A 529 18.37 15.13 -2.81
C PHE A 529 18.76 16.40 -3.57
N GLY A 530 17.94 17.46 -3.51
CA GLY A 530 18.20 18.71 -4.22
C GLY A 530 19.53 19.36 -3.81
N TRP A 531 19.76 19.46 -2.50
CA TRP A 531 21.03 19.90 -1.93
C TRP A 531 22.20 19.04 -2.39
N TYR A 532 22.03 17.72 -2.30
CA TYR A 532 23.10 16.80 -2.60
C TYR A 532 23.54 16.85 -4.07
N ILE A 533 22.60 16.79 -5.02
CA ILE A 533 22.96 16.79 -6.45
C ILE A 533 23.59 18.13 -6.87
N PHE A 534 23.24 19.23 -6.22
CA PHE A 534 23.92 20.51 -6.39
C PHE A 534 25.40 20.40 -6.02
N GLN A 535 25.72 19.84 -4.85
CA GLN A 535 27.10 19.63 -4.40
C GLN A 535 27.90 18.74 -5.36
N ARG A 536 27.24 17.83 -6.10
CA ARG A 536 27.90 17.01 -7.12
C ARG A 536 28.18 17.73 -8.43
N GLY A 537 27.55 18.88 -8.67
CA GLY A 537 27.66 19.61 -9.94
C GLY A 537 26.57 19.27 -10.94
N TYR A 538 25.39 18.87 -10.47
CA TYR A 538 24.19 18.95 -11.32
C TYR A 538 23.90 20.42 -11.61
N ILE A 539 23.41 20.67 -12.82
CA ILE A 539 23.29 22.03 -13.34
C ILE A 539 21.83 22.45 -13.29
N TYR A 540 21.51 23.42 -12.44
CA TYR A 540 20.14 23.91 -12.28
C TYR A 540 19.80 24.97 -13.33
N VAL A 541 18.64 24.80 -13.97
CA VAL A 541 18.14 25.71 -15.00
C VAL A 541 16.73 26.20 -14.68
N ARG A 542 16.54 27.52 -14.74
CA ARG A 542 15.24 28.19 -14.66
C ARG A 542 14.56 28.18 -16.02
N ARG A 543 13.28 27.79 -16.05
CA ARG A 543 12.46 27.70 -17.28
C ARG A 543 11.41 28.80 -17.40
N TYR A 544 11.16 29.52 -16.32
CA TYR A 544 10.17 30.60 -16.23
C TYR A 544 10.85 31.85 -15.68
N GLY A 545 10.49 33.02 -16.21
CA GLY A 545 11.18 34.30 -15.95
C GLY A 545 12.38 34.53 -16.88
N GLU A 546 13.17 35.57 -16.58
CA GLU A 546 14.39 35.88 -17.33
C GLU A 546 15.44 34.77 -17.16
N PHE A 547 16.02 34.34 -18.28
CA PHE A 547 17.06 33.33 -18.27
C PHE A 547 18.37 33.92 -17.75
N LEU A 548 18.81 33.47 -16.56
CA LEU A 548 20.08 33.87 -15.97
C LEU A 548 21.18 32.88 -16.37
N SER A 549 22.05 33.29 -17.29
CA SER A 549 23.15 32.46 -17.79
C SER A 549 24.31 32.31 -16.78
N SER A 550 24.54 33.33 -15.94
CA SER A 550 25.71 33.37 -15.05
C SER A 550 25.81 32.19 -14.07
N PRO A 551 24.75 31.78 -13.35
CA PRO A 551 24.82 30.61 -12.45
C PRO A 551 25.09 29.30 -13.20
N VAL A 552 24.54 29.14 -14.40
CA VAL A 552 24.75 27.96 -15.25
C VAL A 552 26.19 27.89 -15.72
N LEU A 553 26.75 29.00 -16.21
CA LEU A 553 28.15 29.08 -16.66
C LEU A 553 29.14 28.83 -15.53
N LYS A 554 28.84 29.27 -14.30
CA LYS A 554 29.66 28.97 -13.11
C LYS A 554 29.64 27.49 -12.76
N GLN A 555 28.48 26.83 -12.81
CA GLN A 555 28.36 25.39 -12.57
C GLN A 555 29.10 24.58 -13.64
N LEU A 556 28.98 24.96 -14.91
CA LEU A 556 29.74 24.34 -16.01
C LEU A 556 31.25 24.52 -15.83
N ALA A 557 31.70 25.72 -15.49
CA ALA A 557 33.12 25.98 -15.22
C ALA A 557 33.67 25.12 -14.07
N TRP A 558 32.87 24.96 -13.01
CA TRP A 558 33.26 24.14 -11.88
C TRP A 558 33.36 22.66 -12.28
N LEU A 559 32.40 22.15 -13.06
CA LEU A 559 32.41 20.78 -13.57
C LEU A 559 33.66 20.50 -14.40
N ASP A 560 34.02 21.41 -15.32
CA ASP A 560 35.22 21.31 -16.16
C ASP A 560 36.51 21.33 -15.31
N SER A 561 36.51 22.08 -14.20
CA SER A 561 37.65 22.18 -13.28
C SER A 561 37.91 20.94 -12.42
N LEU A 562 37.00 19.95 -12.40
CA LEU A 562 37.14 18.75 -11.56
C LEU A 562 38.26 17.81 -12.04
N ASN A 563 38.69 17.94 -13.30
CA ASN A 563 39.70 17.09 -13.94
C ASN A 563 39.39 15.57 -13.81
N GLU A 564 38.09 15.23 -13.84
CA GLU A 564 37.57 13.87 -13.84
C GLU A 564 36.67 13.68 -15.05
N LYS A 565 36.61 12.45 -15.58
CA LYS A 565 35.68 12.14 -16.67
C LYS A 565 34.25 12.23 -16.15
N PHE A 566 33.39 12.92 -16.89
CA PHE A 566 32.00 13.16 -16.49
C PHE A 566 31.03 12.97 -17.66
N TRP A 567 29.78 12.64 -17.34
CA TRP A 567 28.69 12.62 -18.31
C TRP A 567 27.67 13.66 -17.92
N LEU A 568 27.41 14.65 -18.77
CA LEU A 568 26.38 15.65 -18.54
C LEU A 568 25.19 15.40 -19.47
N LEU A 569 24.09 14.90 -18.89
CA LEU A 569 22.84 14.65 -19.58
C LEU A 569 22.03 15.93 -19.76
N ILE A 570 21.61 16.19 -21.00
CA ILE A 570 20.72 17.28 -21.39
C ILE A 570 19.55 16.70 -22.17
N PHE A 571 18.34 17.17 -21.85
CA PHE A 571 17.13 16.90 -22.62
C PHE A 571 16.70 18.18 -23.38
N PRO A 572 17.13 18.37 -24.64
CA PRO A 572 16.78 19.55 -25.44
C PRO A 572 15.28 19.82 -25.56
N GLU A 573 14.42 18.80 -25.45
CA GLU A 573 12.95 18.95 -25.42
C GLU A 573 12.47 19.87 -24.29
N GLY A 574 13.24 19.96 -23.20
CA GLY A 574 12.92 20.79 -22.06
C GLY A 574 11.68 20.34 -21.27
N THR A 575 10.97 19.29 -21.66
CA THR A 575 9.89 18.63 -20.90
C THR A 575 9.64 17.24 -21.49
N ARG A 576 8.89 16.40 -20.79
CA ARG A 576 8.56 15.05 -21.26
C ARG A 576 7.51 15.10 -22.38
N PHE A 577 7.78 14.41 -23.47
CA PHE A 577 6.77 14.02 -24.44
C PHE A 577 5.79 13.04 -23.80
N SER A 578 4.51 13.40 -23.71
CA SER A 578 3.48 12.52 -23.16
C SER A 578 2.10 12.86 -23.68
N TYR A 579 1.36 11.86 -24.15
CA TYR A 579 -0.04 12.02 -24.54
C TYR A 579 -0.98 12.37 -23.37
N LYS A 580 -0.55 12.18 -22.11
CA LYS A 580 -1.27 12.69 -20.94
C LYS A 580 -1.22 14.22 -20.83
N ARG A 581 -0.25 14.87 -21.49
CA ARG A 581 -0.04 16.33 -21.46
C ARG A 581 -0.07 16.89 -22.88
N LYS A 582 -1.24 16.80 -23.52
CA LYS A 582 -1.45 17.24 -24.92
C LYS A 582 -1.02 18.69 -25.17
N GLU A 583 -1.16 19.55 -24.17
CA GLU A 583 -0.74 20.96 -24.20
C GLU A 583 0.73 21.14 -24.60
N ASN A 584 1.65 20.33 -24.06
CA ASN A 584 3.08 20.41 -24.40
C ASN A 584 3.33 20.04 -25.87
N ILE A 585 2.61 19.03 -26.37
CA ILE A 585 2.71 18.59 -27.76
C ILE A 585 2.19 19.69 -28.68
N LEU A 586 1.02 20.26 -28.37
CA LEU A 586 0.44 21.37 -29.15
C LEU A 586 1.36 22.59 -29.15
N ALA A 587 1.91 22.99 -28.00
CA ALA A 587 2.85 24.10 -27.91
C ALA A 587 4.14 23.84 -28.71
N SER A 588 4.63 22.61 -28.73
CA SER A 588 5.78 22.20 -29.55
C SER A 588 5.49 22.28 -31.04
N ARG A 589 4.32 21.82 -31.48
CA ARG A 589 3.88 21.89 -32.89
C ARG A 589 3.75 23.32 -33.37
N GLU A 590 3.10 24.15 -32.56
CA GLU A 590 2.95 25.57 -32.81
C GLU A 590 4.31 26.27 -32.93
N PHE A 591 5.28 25.90 -32.08
CA PHE A 591 6.65 26.39 -32.19
C PHE A 591 7.34 25.94 -33.50
N CYS A 592 7.18 24.67 -33.91
CA CYS A 592 7.68 24.19 -35.20
C CYS A 592 7.10 25.00 -36.37
N HIS A 593 5.77 25.17 -36.41
CA HIS A 593 5.08 25.93 -37.46
C HIS A 593 5.59 27.37 -37.56
N ARG A 594 5.70 28.09 -36.44
CA ARG A 594 6.21 29.47 -36.42
C ARG A 594 7.66 29.59 -36.89
N LYS A 595 8.46 28.54 -36.73
CA LYS A 595 9.87 28.51 -37.12
C LYS A 595 10.11 27.88 -38.48
N GLY A 596 9.06 27.45 -39.19
CA GLY A 596 9.18 26.76 -40.47
C GLY A 596 9.86 25.39 -40.37
N ILE A 597 9.79 24.76 -39.20
CA ILE A 597 10.39 23.46 -38.92
C ILE A 597 9.34 22.36 -39.18
N PRO A 598 9.70 21.23 -39.80
CA PRO A 598 8.79 20.08 -39.94
C PRO A 598 8.22 19.63 -38.59
N GLU A 599 6.94 19.23 -38.57
CA GLU A 599 6.32 18.72 -37.36
C GLU A 599 6.91 17.37 -36.95
N LEU A 600 7.40 17.27 -35.71
CA LEU A 600 7.91 16.03 -35.12
C LEU A 600 6.76 15.28 -34.42
N LYS A 601 6.60 13.99 -34.71
CA LYS A 601 5.44 13.18 -34.26
C LYS A 601 5.68 12.48 -32.92
N ASN A 602 6.92 12.13 -32.64
CA ASN A 602 7.34 11.23 -31.57
C ASN A 602 8.18 11.92 -30.48
N VAL A 603 8.73 13.09 -30.76
CA VAL A 603 9.53 13.93 -29.85
C VAL A 603 9.05 15.39 -29.88
N LEU A 604 9.37 16.17 -28.85
CA LEU A 604 9.16 17.61 -28.87
C LEU A 604 10.30 18.34 -29.60
N CYS A 605 10.03 19.56 -30.06
CA CYS A 605 11.00 20.40 -30.74
C CYS A 605 12.16 20.74 -29.79
N PRO A 606 13.41 20.48 -30.18
CA PRO A 606 14.55 20.71 -29.31
C PRO A 606 14.89 22.20 -29.16
N ARG A 607 15.40 22.56 -27.98
CA ARG A 607 15.94 23.89 -27.65
C ARG A 607 17.45 23.81 -27.47
N VAL A 608 18.20 24.60 -28.26
CA VAL A 608 19.68 24.53 -28.28
C VAL A 608 20.37 25.25 -27.13
N GLY A 609 19.69 26.14 -26.40
CA GLY A 609 20.35 27.07 -25.47
C GLY A 609 21.23 26.40 -24.41
N GLY A 610 20.72 25.37 -23.74
CA GLY A 610 21.47 24.60 -22.73
C GLY A 610 22.67 23.87 -23.32
N LEU A 611 22.49 23.27 -24.50
CA LEU A 611 23.55 22.56 -25.22
C LEU A 611 24.66 23.51 -25.67
N PHE A 612 24.30 24.66 -26.24
CA PHE A 612 25.25 25.67 -26.70
C PHE A 612 26.14 26.16 -25.57
N MET A 613 25.56 26.57 -24.43
CA MET A 613 26.36 27.02 -23.28
C MET A 613 27.28 25.92 -22.74
N ALA A 614 26.83 24.66 -22.77
CA ALA A 614 27.64 23.54 -22.29
C ALA A 614 28.84 23.27 -23.22
N LEU A 615 28.62 23.24 -24.55
CA LEU A 615 29.69 23.08 -25.54
C LEU A 615 30.67 24.25 -25.54
N GLU A 616 30.19 25.47 -25.32
CA GLU A 616 31.04 26.66 -25.26
C GLU A 616 31.89 26.69 -23.99
N ARG A 617 31.37 26.17 -22.87
CA ARG A 617 32.02 26.31 -21.55
C ARG A 617 32.85 25.12 -21.12
N LEU A 618 32.58 23.92 -21.63
CA LEU A 618 33.28 22.69 -21.23
C LEU A 618 34.41 22.39 -22.23
N GLU A 619 35.64 22.76 -21.88
CA GLU A 619 36.79 22.61 -22.77
C GLU A 619 37.34 21.17 -22.76
N THR A 620 37.06 20.40 -21.70
CA THR A 620 37.58 19.03 -21.52
C THR A 620 36.73 17.94 -22.17
N LEU A 621 35.74 18.31 -23.00
CA LEU A 621 34.87 17.33 -23.67
C LEU A 621 35.61 16.52 -24.73
N ASP A 622 35.44 15.20 -24.66
CA ASP A 622 35.92 14.24 -25.65
C ASP A 622 34.85 14.01 -26.74
N ALA A 623 33.57 13.91 -26.34
CA ALA A 623 32.48 13.52 -27.24
C ALA A 623 31.11 14.12 -26.89
N VAL A 624 30.21 14.04 -27.88
CA VAL A 624 28.77 14.24 -27.74
C VAL A 624 28.06 12.95 -28.12
N TYR A 625 27.28 12.40 -27.20
CA TYR A 625 26.47 11.21 -27.42
C TYR A 625 25.03 11.60 -27.72
N ASP A 626 24.53 11.19 -28.88
CA ASP A 626 23.13 11.35 -29.26
C ASP A 626 22.36 10.04 -29.03
N VAL A 627 21.48 10.03 -28.02
CA VAL A 627 20.81 8.83 -27.51
C VAL A 627 19.31 8.86 -27.84
N THR A 628 18.80 7.78 -28.41
CA THR A 628 17.37 7.59 -28.69
C THR A 628 16.85 6.41 -27.89
N ILE A 629 15.93 6.68 -26.97
CA ILE A 629 15.35 5.69 -26.05
C ILE A 629 14.00 5.26 -26.60
N GLY A 630 13.79 3.95 -26.76
CA GLY A 630 12.52 3.32 -27.13
C GLY A 630 12.07 2.34 -26.05
N TYR A 631 10.90 2.59 -25.44
CA TYR A 631 10.33 1.71 -24.42
C TYR A 631 9.36 0.71 -25.04
N GLY A 632 9.48 -0.58 -24.74
CA GLY A 632 8.58 -1.62 -25.24
C GLY A 632 7.09 -1.32 -24.99
N GLN A 633 6.75 -0.75 -23.83
CA GLN A 633 5.38 -0.36 -23.45
C GLN A 633 4.75 0.70 -24.37
N THR A 634 5.57 1.46 -25.11
CA THR A 634 5.05 2.43 -26.10
C THR A 634 4.52 1.73 -27.36
N ARG A 635 4.70 0.43 -27.51
CA ARG A 635 4.20 -0.36 -28.64
C ARG A 635 2.82 -0.93 -28.32
N LEU A 636 1.79 -0.33 -28.90
CA LEU A 636 0.44 -0.92 -28.91
C LEU A 636 -0.01 -1.17 -30.36
N PRO A 637 -0.90 -2.15 -30.60
CA PRO A 637 -1.49 -2.34 -31.91
C PRO A 637 -2.17 -1.05 -32.39
N LYS A 638 -1.80 -0.59 -33.60
CA LYS A 638 -2.40 0.57 -34.30
C LYS A 638 -2.20 1.95 -33.66
N ARG A 639 -1.55 2.07 -32.49
CA ARG A 639 -1.30 3.37 -31.83
C ARG A 639 -0.07 3.33 -30.93
N ARG A 640 0.51 4.49 -30.65
CA ARG A 640 1.57 4.62 -29.64
C ARG A 640 0.99 4.55 -28.22
N GLY A 641 1.57 3.69 -27.39
CA GLY A 641 1.32 3.61 -25.95
C GLY A 641 2.02 4.72 -25.16
N LEU A 642 1.96 4.62 -23.83
CA LEU A 642 2.67 5.54 -22.94
C LEU A 642 4.01 4.93 -22.52
N ALA A 643 5.05 5.75 -22.46
CA ALA A 643 6.29 5.34 -21.83
C ALA A 643 6.03 5.00 -20.35
N PRO A 644 6.69 3.98 -19.80
CA PRO A 644 6.47 3.55 -18.43
C PRO A 644 6.91 4.66 -17.47
N ASN A 645 6.21 4.83 -16.37
CA ASN A 645 6.78 5.55 -15.21
C ASN A 645 7.71 4.62 -14.41
N MET A 646 8.44 5.17 -13.43
CA MET A 646 9.31 4.40 -12.51
C MET A 646 8.71 3.10 -11.98
N PHE A 647 7.48 3.15 -11.48
CA PHE A 647 6.82 2.00 -10.88
C PHE A 647 6.46 0.96 -11.94
N GLU A 648 5.92 1.40 -13.08
CA GLU A 648 5.61 0.53 -14.22
C GLU A 648 6.88 -0.11 -14.81
N PHE A 649 8.00 0.60 -14.83
CA PHE A 649 9.26 0.08 -15.34
C PHE A 649 9.86 -0.99 -14.42
N CYS A 650 9.88 -0.75 -13.10
CA CYS A 650 10.41 -1.71 -12.14
C CYS A 650 9.51 -2.92 -11.95
N CYS A 651 8.18 -2.76 -12.02
CA CYS A 651 7.23 -3.75 -11.49
C CYS A 651 6.07 -4.06 -12.43
N GLY A 652 5.94 -3.34 -13.54
CA GLY A 652 4.91 -3.58 -14.53
C GLY A 652 5.13 -4.86 -15.33
N GLY A 653 4.23 -5.08 -16.30
CA GLY A 653 4.26 -6.26 -17.15
C GLY A 653 5.50 -6.34 -18.05
N PRO A 654 5.74 -7.50 -18.71
CA PRO A 654 6.92 -7.74 -19.52
C PRO A 654 7.21 -6.68 -20.60
N ALA A 655 6.17 -6.09 -21.19
CA ALA A 655 6.30 -5.03 -22.20
C ALA A 655 7.01 -3.77 -21.67
N GLY A 656 6.85 -3.45 -20.38
CA GLY A 656 7.55 -2.33 -19.71
C GLY A 656 9.04 -2.59 -19.47
N ARG A 657 9.48 -3.85 -19.63
CA ARG A 657 10.83 -4.30 -19.30
C ARG A 657 11.73 -4.43 -20.53
N THR A 658 11.27 -4.11 -21.73
CA THR A 658 12.15 -4.06 -22.91
C THR A 658 12.56 -2.62 -23.18
N LEU A 659 13.87 -2.38 -23.23
CA LEU A 659 14.47 -1.06 -23.45
C LEU A 659 15.41 -1.11 -24.66
N SER A 660 15.04 -0.41 -25.73
CA SER A 660 15.88 -0.26 -26.92
C SER A 660 16.55 1.11 -26.91
N ILE A 661 17.86 1.14 -27.12
CA ILE A 661 18.66 2.38 -27.09
C ILE A 661 19.51 2.44 -28.36
N HIS A 662 19.29 3.48 -29.17
CA HIS A 662 20.16 3.80 -30.28
C HIS A 662 21.10 4.95 -29.90
N LEU A 663 22.40 4.74 -30.05
CA LEU A 663 23.43 5.69 -29.66
C LEU A 663 24.28 6.07 -30.88
N LYS A 664 24.54 7.37 -31.07
CA LYS A 664 25.54 7.88 -32.01
C LYS A 664 26.59 8.68 -31.26
N ARG A 665 27.86 8.49 -31.61
CA ARG A 665 28.97 9.23 -30.99
C ARG A 665 29.55 10.25 -31.97
N TYR A 666 29.66 11.49 -31.53
CA TYR A 666 30.30 12.58 -32.27
C TYR A 666 31.51 13.09 -31.49
N PRO A 667 32.72 13.17 -32.08
CA PRO A 667 33.85 13.82 -31.41
C PRO A 667 33.51 15.28 -31.07
N ALA A 668 33.86 15.74 -29.87
CA ALA A 668 33.51 17.10 -29.43
C ALA A 668 34.10 18.18 -30.36
N LYS A 669 35.26 17.91 -30.96
CA LYS A 669 35.93 18.81 -31.92
C LYS A 669 35.18 19.00 -33.23
N GLU A 670 34.31 18.05 -33.59
CA GLU A 670 33.50 18.08 -34.83
C GLU A 670 32.16 18.78 -34.62
N MET A 671 31.82 19.15 -33.38
CA MET A 671 30.56 19.81 -33.10
C MET A 671 30.52 21.25 -33.63
N PRO A 672 29.36 21.71 -34.13
CA PRO A 672 29.22 23.08 -34.62
C PRO A 672 29.51 24.11 -33.52
N LYS A 673 30.32 25.12 -33.85
CA LYS A 673 30.72 26.18 -32.91
C LYS A 673 29.75 27.35 -32.89
N SER A 674 29.09 27.64 -34.01
CA SER A 674 28.11 28.72 -34.04
C SER A 674 26.76 28.25 -33.51
N ARG A 675 26.04 29.13 -32.80
CA ARG A 675 24.71 28.82 -32.25
C ARG A 675 23.70 28.42 -33.33
N LYS A 676 23.81 29.00 -34.53
CA LYS A 676 22.90 28.73 -35.66
C LYS A 676 23.15 27.34 -36.23
N GLU A 677 24.39 26.99 -36.56
CA GLU A 677 24.73 25.65 -37.08
C GLU A 677 24.42 24.58 -36.04
N LEU A 678 24.67 24.85 -34.75
CA LEU A 678 24.32 23.91 -33.68
C LEU A 678 22.80 23.70 -33.56
N GLN A 679 22.01 24.76 -33.77
CA GLN A 679 20.54 24.66 -33.81
C GLN A 679 20.07 23.79 -34.98
N GLU A 680 20.67 23.96 -36.16
CA GLU A 680 20.38 23.16 -37.37
C GLU A 680 20.79 21.69 -37.17
N TRP A 681 21.98 21.44 -36.62
CA TRP A 681 22.45 20.10 -36.27
C TRP A 681 21.53 19.42 -35.25
N THR A 682 21.15 20.13 -34.19
CA THR A 682 20.26 19.59 -33.15
C THR A 682 18.88 19.26 -33.73
N LEU A 683 18.36 20.11 -34.62
CA LEU A 683 17.10 19.85 -35.29
C LEU A 683 17.18 18.58 -36.15
N LYS A 684 18.23 18.45 -36.97
CA LYS A 684 18.45 17.26 -37.79
C LYS A 684 18.57 15.98 -36.95
N ALA A 685 19.30 16.04 -35.84
CA ALA A 685 19.39 14.92 -34.89
C ALA A 685 17.99 14.52 -34.37
N TYR A 686 17.14 15.49 -34.04
CA TYR A 686 15.77 15.23 -33.58
C TYR A 686 14.83 14.74 -34.69
N GLU A 687 14.99 15.16 -35.94
CA GLU A 687 14.29 14.58 -37.08
C GLU A 687 14.67 13.10 -37.30
N GLU A 688 15.96 12.76 -37.12
CA GLU A 688 16.43 11.38 -37.17
C GLU A 688 15.86 10.55 -36.01
N LYS A 689 15.85 11.09 -34.77
CA LYS A 689 15.18 10.46 -33.62
C LYS A 689 13.71 10.20 -33.87
N ASP A 690 13.02 11.17 -34.47
CA ASP A 690 11.60 11.06 -34.76
C ASP A 690 11.31 9.89 -35.70
N LYS A 691 12.12 9.75 -36.76
CA LYS A 691 12.06 8.64 -37.72
C LYS A 691 12.42 7.30 -37.08
N LEU A 692 13.46 7.26 -36.23
CA LEU A 692 13.85 6.05 -35.49
C LEU A 692 12.70 5.57 -34.59
N LEU A 693 12.07 6.48 -33.85
CA LEU A 693 10.94 6.17 -32.98
C LEU A 693 9.70 5.76 -33.76
N ASP A 694 9.43 6.40 -34.91
CA ASP A 694 8.32 6.04 -35.79
C ASP A 694 8.44 4.58 -36.26
N ARG A 695 9.64 4.20 -36.73
CA ARG A 695 9.96 2.81 -37.09
C ARG A 695 9.83 1.89 -35.88
N PHE A 696 10.41 2.26 -34.73
CA PHE A 696 10.36 1.44 -33.52
C PHE A 696 8.92 1.17 -33.04
N HIS A 697 8.01 2.15 -33.14
CA HIS A 697 6.61 1.93 -32.77
C HIS A 697 5.93 0.92 -33.71
N GLY A 698 6.32 0.87 -34.99
CA GLY A 698 5.84 -0.13 -35.95
C GLY A 698 6.48 -1.51 -35.77
N THR A 699 7.81 -1.59 -35.80
CA THR A 699 8.57 -2.85 -35.89
C THR A 699 9.01 -3.39 -34.53
N GLY A 700 9.26 -2.50 -33.57
CA GLY A 700 9.85 -2.81 -32.26
C GLY A 700 11.36 -2.76 -32.19
N GLU A 701 12.02 -2.39 -33.27
CA GLU A 701 13.48 -2.41 -33.37
C GLU A 701 13.99 -1.19 -34.13
N PHE A 702 15.16 -0.71 -33.71
CA PHE A 702 15.94 0.28 -34.45
C PHE A 702 16.76 -0.40 -35.57
N PRO A 703 17.23 0.33 -36.60
CA PRO A 703 18.13 -0.20 -37.64
C PRO A 703 19.51 -0.64 -37.10
N ASP A 704 20.21 -1.47 -37.88
CA ASP A 704 21.56 -2.07 -37.70
C ASP A 704 22.62 -1.26 -36.90
N PRO A 705 23.71 -1.89 -36.42
CA PRO A 705 23.83 -3.25 -35.89
C PRO A 705 23.31 -3.33 -34.44
N VAL A 706 22.87 -4.54 -34.04
CA VAL A 706 22.19 -4.79 -32.76
C VAL A 706 23.08 -5.63 -31.85
N SER A 707 23.31 -5.19 -30.61
CA SER A 707 23.58 -6.16 -29.54
C SER A 707 22.25 -6.68 -29.00
N LEU A 708 21.99 -7.97 -29.24
CA LEU A 708 20.77 -8.62 -28.78
C LEU A 708 20.91 -8.94 -27.28
N SER A 709 20.15 -8.20 -26.47
CA SER A 709 19.97 -8.45 -25.03
C SER A 709 21.27 -8.38 -24.21
N GLU A 710 21.86 -7.18 -24.16
CA GLU A 710 22.98 -6.89 -23.25
C GLU A 710 22.63 -7.30 -21.82
N PRO A 711 23.54 -8.00 -21.11
CA PRO A 711 23.27 -8.44 -19.75
C PRO A 711 23.05 -7.22 -18.85
N SER A 712 22.19 -7.41 -17.86
CA SER A 712 22.05 -6.44 -16.77
C SER A 712 23.39 -6.24 -16.07
N VAL A 713 23.56 -5.09 -15.41
CA VAL A 713 24.74 -4.82 -14.59
C VAL A 713 24.98 -5.97 -13.61
N SER A 714 26.24 -6.40 -13.51
CA SER A 714 26.63 -7.52 -12.67
C SER A 714 26.16 -7.34 -11.23
N ILE A 715 25.49 -8.36 -10.69
CA ILE A 715 25.04 -8.38 -9.29
C ILE A 715 26.19 -8.19 -8.32
N PHE A 716 27.42 -8.58 -8.68
CA PHE A 716 28.60 -8.37 -7.84
C PHE A 716 28.99 -6.89 -7.69
N ARG A 717 28.52 -6.02 -8.60
CA ARG A 717 28.71 -4.57 -8.50
C ARG A 717 27.58 -3.90 -7.73
N THR A 718 26.35 -4.39 -7.88
CA THR A 718 25.15 -3.73 -7.36
C THR A 718 24.71 -4.23 -5.98
N VAL A 719 24.90 -5.52 -5.68
CA VAL A 719 24.49 -6.14 -4.40
C VAL A 719 25.31 -5.62 -3.21
N PRO A 720 26.65 -5.54 -3.24
CA PRO A 720 27.41 -5.06 -2.08
C PRO A 720 27.00 -3.66 -1.60
N PRO A 721 26.92 -2.61 -2.45
CA PRO A 721 26.46 -1.31 -1.98
C PRO A 721 24.99 -1.34 -1.54
N THR A 722 24.16 -2.15 -2.19
CA THR A 722 22.75 -2.33 -1.79
C THR A 722 22.64 -2.90 -0.37
N ILE A 723 23.40 -3.95 -0.04
CA ILE A 723 23.44 -4.52 1.32
C ILE A 723 23.91 -3.47 2.32
N CYS A 724 24.92 -2.66 1.98
CA CYS A 724 25.36 -1.57 2.86
C CYS A 724 24.26 -0.54 3.13
N PHE A 725 23.50 -0.12 2.12
CA PHE A 725 22.37 0.79 2.31
C PHE A 725 21.23 0.15 3.12
N VAL A 726 20.90 -1.11 2.85
CA VAL A 726 19.90 -1.86 3.64
C VAL A 726 20.33 -1.97 5.10
N ALA A 727 21.59 -2.31 5.36
CA ALA A 727 22.13 -2.36 6.71
C ALA A 727 22.09 -0.97 7.39
N ALA A 728 22.44 0.09 6.67
CA ALA A 728 22.37 1.47 7.17
C ALA A 728 20.93 1.90 7.48
N LEU A 729 19.94 1.48 6.71
CA LEU A 729 18.52 1.75 6.98
C LEU A 729 18.01 1.02 8.24
N VAL A 730 18.57 -0.15 8.52
CA VAL A 730 18.21 -0.97 9.69
C VAL A 730 18.95 -0.52 10.96
N ALA A 731 20.15 0.05 10.82
CA ALA A 731 21.00 0.48 11.93
C ALA A 731 20.33 1.38 12.99
N PRO A 732 19.45 2.36 12.66
CA PRO A 732 18.75 3.18 13.65
C PRO A 732 17.94 2.38 14.68
N LEU A 733 17.48 1.17 14.33
CA LEU A 733 16.71 0.31 15.24
C LEU A 733 17.58 -0.16 16.42
N TYR A 734 18.87 -0.42 16.17
CA TYR A 734 19.79 -1.00 17.13
C TYR A 734 20.76 0.01 17.74
N VAL A 735 21.11 1.08 17.02
CA VAL A 735 22.14 2.04 17.43
C VAL A 735 21.54 3.44 17.65
N PRO A 736 21.35 3.89 18.91
CA PRO A 736 20.75 5.19 19.22
C PRO A 736 21.51 6.39 18.62
N ALA A 737 22.84 6.30 18.50
CA ALA A 737 23.65 7.35 17.89
C ALA A 737 23.31 7.55 16.41
N VAL A 738 23.17 6.46 15.64
CA VAL A 738 22.77 6.49 14.23
C VAL A 738 21.36 7.05 14.08
N ARG A 739 20.44 6.64 14.97
CA ARG A 739 19.07 7.17 15.01
C ARG A 739 19.05 8.69 15.18
N LYS A 740 19.81 9.23 16.14
CA LYS A 740 19.94 10.67 16.36
C LYS A 740 20.53 11.37 15.12
N ALA A 741 21.59 10.83 14.54
CA ALA A 741 22.23 11.40 13.35
C ALA A 741 21.26 11.49 12.16
N TYR A 742 20.43 10.47 11.94
CA TYR A 742 19.44 10.47 10.85
C TYR A 742 18.31 11.45 11.11
N LEU A 743 17.80 11.52 12.35
CA LEU A 743 16.80 12.52 12.72
C LEU A 743 17.32 13.94 12.52
N TYR A 744 18.57 14.23 12.91
CA TYR A 744 19.18 15.54 12.66
C TYR A 744 19.38 15.82 11.17
N THR A 745 19.73 14.80 10.38
CA THR A 745 19.87 14.94 8.91
C THR A 745 18.54 15.31 8.27
N VAL A 746 17.44 14.63 8.64
CA VAL A 746 16.11 14.94 8.12
C VAL A 746 15.65 16.32 8.60
N ALA A 747 15.88 16.65 9.87
CA ALA A 747 15.54 17.95 10.45
C ALA A 747 16.33 19.11 9.84
N SER A 748 17.54 18.88 9.32
CA SER A 748 18.38 19.94 8.72
C SER A 748 17.97 20.30 7.29
N PHE A 749 17.11 19.52 6.62
CA PHE A 749 16.74 19.75 5.22
C PHE A 749 16.27 21.19 4.90
N PRO A 750 15.39 21.84 5.69
CA PRO A 750 14.99 23.22 5.41
C PRO A 750 16.17 24.20 5.42
N LEU A 751 17.16 23.97 6.29
CA LEU A 751 18.40 24.77 6.35
C LEU A 751 19.28 24.50 5.13
N LEU A 752 19.33 23.26 4.63
CA LEU A 752 20.05 22.92 3.40
C LEU A 752 19.44 23.63 2.18
N ILE A 753 18.11 23.72 2.08
CA ILE A 753 17.47 24.53 1.02
C ILE A 753 17.85 26.00 1.16
N LEU A 754 17.72 26.56 2.37
CA LEU A 754 18.05 27.96 2.62
C LEU A 754 19.52 28.26 2.25
N TRP A 755 20.43 27.35 2.59
CA TRP A 755 21.85 27.48 2.25
C TRP A 755 22.08 27.58 0.74
N LEU A 756 21.37 26.77 -0.04
CA LEU A 756 21.50 26.83 -1.49
C LEU A 756 20.90 28.12 -2.10
N GLU A 757 19.79 28.61 -1.55
CA GLU A 757 19.20 29.91 -1.95
C GLU A 757 20.17 31.07 -1.64
N ILE A 758 20.82 31.06 -0.45
CA ILE A 758 21.85 32.05 -0.07
C ILE A 758 23.04 32.01 -1.03
N LYS A 759 23.47 30.82 -1.47
CA LYS A 759 24.55 30.66 -2.46
C LYS A 759 24.21 31.24 -3.84
N LYS A 760 23.01 31.83 -4.03
CA LYS A 760 22.52 32.39 -5.30
C LYS A 760 22.71 31.39 -6.43
N CYS A 761 22.27 30.16 -6.21
CA CYS A 761 22.17 29.13 -7.24
C CYS A 761 20.97 29.39 -8.18
N ALA A 762 20.71 30.67 -8.43
CA ALA A 762 19.49 31.32 -8.86
C ALA A 762 19.79 32.29 -10.00
#